data_AF-A0A0G0MRD3-F1
#
_entry.id   AF-A0A0G0MRD3-F1
#
_cell.length_a   1.000
_cell.length_b   1.000
_cell.length_c   1.000
_cell.angle_alpha   90.00
_cell.angle_beta   90.00
_cell.angle_gamma   90.00
#
_symmetry.space_group_name_H-M   'P 1'
#
loop_
_entity.id
_entity.type
_entity.pdbx_description
1 polymer ?
#
loop_
_entity_poly.entity_id
_entity_poly.type
_entity_poly.pdbx_seq_one_letter_code
_entity_poly.pdbx_strand_id
1 'polypeptide(L)'
;MDASQRSDLIGQRKVRLEKIEKLKNMGIDPYPSTSLRNISNQEIIENYGKYENKMVTVAGRLMSFREHGQLVFGHIQDPTTRIQLYIKSDTLQKTDARNQTLGFEDLELLDVGDIVEATGIVTKTQRGEISILPSTVRLLTKAIRPLPDKWAGLQDKEAKFRQRYLDLIMDPTKKDKFVSAAKILFAIRSFLNDRGFLEIKVPVLQPLYGGTNARPFSTYMNALGTDFYLAIAHELYLKRLITAGFENVYNMTGYFRNEGIDRTHNPEFQMLETMTAYKNYEYNMELLESLYKHVAKNVMNKNVYKVAGQEIDLMGKWNKIMMIDAIKKYAGVDFDRIKTVQDAHKTLDELGYQGTKPDTIGECMKEVFELKVEHQLIQPTIVYGHPVEISPLAKRMTTDPRFVERFEVFIGGVEQGDNWSELNNPVELFERFKEQSLSKKMKESDSAHPMDIEFIETMEYGMPPTTGLGPGIERFQMLFTESEYIDDVIFFPLMKPAPVTRLQKEIYGEEALEGNEKLLGKGSGKKKDIEQDMSKKMVVVLNNSLEGWKITNTVGHLCAYLGNNIEKNRFASVDSFEFADGNTIPSNSQYPVVALGATDSQLHNLYERVKEKGDVIHLVYTKEMLDFKEDKDLSKAISKMSMKDGEIYGIGIFADVDTIKELTGKFSLYK
;
A
#
# COMPACT_ATOMS: atom_id res chain seq x y z
N MET A 1 -0.28 -20.10 -10.72
CA MET A 1 -0.28 -21.56 -10.45
C MET A 1 -0.54 -22.32 -11.74
N ASP A 2 0.38 -23.22 -12.09
CA ASP A 2 0.22 -24.20 -13.17
C ASP A 2 -0.95 -25.18 -12.85
N ALA A 3 -1.52 -25.83 -13.87
CA ALA A 3 -2.53 -26.88 -13.77
C ALA A 3 -2.11 -28.05 -12.85
N SER A 4 -0.83 -28.44 -12.84
CA SER A 4 -0.34 -29.53 -11.97
C SER A 4 -0.44 -29.15 -10.48
N GLN A 5 0.05 -27.97 -10.11
CA GLN A 5 -0.06 -27.44 -8.74
C GLN A 5 -1.52 -27.23 -8.31
N ARG A 6 -2.42 -26.85 -9.24
CA ARG A 6 -3.87 -26.72 -8.97
C ARG A 6 -4.52 -28.07 -8.68
N SER A 7 -4.23 -29.08 -9.51
CA SER A 7 -4.74 -30.45 -9.32
C SER A 7 -4.30 -31.03 -7.97
N ASP A 8 -3.05 -30.79 -7.60
CA ASP A 8 -2.48 -31.20 -6.31
C ASP A 8 -3.22 -30.57 -5.11
N LEU A 9 -3.48 -29.26 -5.11
CA LEU A 9 -4.21 -28.61 -4.01
C LEU A 9 -5.65 -29.12 -3.84
N ILE A 10 -6.37 -29.38 -4.94
CA ILE A 10 -7.74 -29.93 -4.88
C ILE A 10 -7.69 -31.36 -4.33
N GLY A 11 -6.74 -32.17 -4.80
CA GLY A 11 -6.51 -33.53 -4.31
C GLY A 11 -6.21 -33.57 -2.82
N GLN A 12 -5.25 -32.75 -2.36
CA GLN A 12 -4.90 -32.63 -0.95
C GLN A 12 -6.10 -32.19 -0.11
N ARG A 13 -6.88 -31.20 -0.57
CA ARG A 13 -8.11 -30.79 0.13
C ARG A 13 -9.10 -31.94 0.26
N LYS A 14 -9.29 -32.73 -0.79
CA LYS A 14 -10.19 -33.90 -0.79
C LYS A 14 -9.74 -34.95 0.24
N VAL A 15 -8.47 -35.30 0.26
CA VAL A 15 -7.90 -36.24 1.26
C VAL A 15 -8.14 -35.75 2.68
N ARG A 16 -7.95 -34.44 2.95
CA ARG A 16 -8.19 -33.87 4.28
C ARG A 16 -9.67 -33.88 4.68
N LEU A 17 -10.59 -33.75 3.72
CA LEU A 17 -12.03 -33.93 3.94
C LEU A 17 -12.38 -35.39 4.24
N GLU A 18 -11.77 -36.35 3.56
CA GLU A 18 -11.95 -37.78 3.86
C GLU A 18 -11.46 -38.13 5.28
N LYS A 19 -10.32 -37.55 5.72
CA LYS A 19 -9.84 -37.68 7.10
C LYS A 19 -10.83 -37.11 8.12
N ILE A 20 -11.50 -36.00 7.82
CA ILE A 20 -12.56 -35.43 8.67
C ILE A 20 -13.71 -36.42 8.85
N GLU A 21 -14.17 -37.06 7.78
CA GLU A 21 -15.24 -38.05 7.88
C GLU A 21 -14.82 -39.30 8.66
N LYS A 22 -13.57 -39.76 8.51
CA LYS A 22 -13.03 -40.83 9.36
C LYS A 22 -13.05 -40.46 10.84
N LEU A 23 -12.57 -39.26 11.19
CA LEU A 23 -12.60 -38.76 12.58
C LEU A 23 -14.01 -38.73 13.15
N LYS A 24 -14.99 -38.20 12.39
CA LYS A 24 -16.39 -38.18 12.80
C LYS A 24 -16.97 -39.58 13.01
N ASN A 25 -16.65 -40.53 12.13
CA ASN A 25 -17.11 -41.92 12.25
C ASN A 25 -16.54 -42.61 13.50
N MET A 26 -15.38 -42.15 13.98
CA MET A 26 -14.78 -42.60 15.24
C MET A 26 -15.35 -41.88 16.48
N GLY A 27 -16.27 -40.94 16.31
CA GLY A 27 -16.82 -40.11 17.39
C GLY A 27 -15.90 -38.98 17.84
N ILE A 28 -14.86 -38.66 17.06
CA ILE A 28 -13.94 -37.54 17.31
C ILE A 28 -14.45 -36.31 16.56
N ASP A 29 -14.70 -35.23 17.29
CA ASP A 29 -15.02 -33.92 16.74
C ASP A 29 -13.75 -33.29 16.16
N PRO A 30 -13.70 -32.98 14.86
CA PRO A 30 -12.54 -32.33 14.25
C PRO A 30 -12.45 -30.82 14.53
N TYR A 31 -13.47 -30.23 15.17
CA TYR A 31 -13.59 -28.80 15.48
C TYR A 31 -14.20 -28.50 16.86
N PRO A 32 -13.65 -29.07 17.96
CA PRO A 32 -14.17 -28.81 19.29
C PRO A 32 -14.03 -27.32 19.66
N SER A 33 -14.94 -26.84 20.50
CA SER A 33 -14.99 -25.43 20.93
C SER A 33 -14.05 -25.09 22.09
N THR A 34 -13.40 -26.08 22.71
CA THR A 34 -12.59 -25.90 23.93
C THR A 34 -11.24 -26.59 23.86
N SER A 35 -10.27 -25.98 24.53
CA SER A 35 -8.92 -26.49 24.75
C SER A 35 -8.63 -26.45 26.26
N LEU A 36 -7.85 -27.42 26.73
CA LEU A 36 -7.33 -27.52 28.09
C LEU A 36 -5.92 -26.90 28.22
N ARG A 37 -5.44 -26.21 27.18
CA ARG A 37 -4.15 -25.52 27.20
C ARG A 37 -4.03 -24.64 28.45
N ASN A 38 -2.96 -24.85 29.21
CA ASN A 38 -2.72 -24.13 30.47
C ASN A 38 -1.40 -23.34 30.48
N ILE A 39 -0.61 -23.42 29.41
CA ILE A 39 0.71 -22.80 29.34
C ILE A 39 1.07 -22.43 27.90
N SER A 40 1.96 -21.45 27.71
CA SER A 40 2.55 -21.13 26.40
C SER A 40 3.80 -21.96 26.13
N ASN A 41 4.12 -22.11 24.84
CA ASN A 41 5.33 -22.82 24.44
C ASN A 41 6.59 -22.11 24.94
N GLN A 42 6.61 -20.77 24.90
CA GLN A 42 7.75 -19.96 25.33
C GLN A 42 8.03 -20.08 26.83
N GLU A 43 6.99 -20.07 27.68
CA GLU A 43 7.14 -20.22 29.13
C GLU A 43 7.86 -21.53 29.49
N ILE A 44 7.56 -22.63 28.78
CA ILE A 44 8.23 -23.92 29.00
C ILE A 44 9.70 -23.86 28.58
N ILE A 45 9.99 -23.24 27.43
CA ILE A 45 11.35 -23.18 26.89
C ILE A 45 12.26 -22.31 27.74
N GLU A 46 11.79 -21.12 28.12
CA GLU A 46 12.58 -20.15 28.92
C GLU A 46 12.74 -20.62 30.37
N ASN A 47 11.77 -21.38 30.90
CA ASN A 47 11.76 -21.82 32.29
C ASN A 47 11.83 -23.35 32.43
N TYR A 48 12.57 -24.04 31.56
CA TYR A 48 12.62 -25.51 31.52
C TYR A 48 12.80 -26.17 32.89
N GLY A 49 13.75 -25.69 33.72
CA GLY A 49 14.03 -26.30 35.03
C GLY A 49 12.84 -26.28 36.00
N LYS A 50 11.88 -25.35 35.83
CA LYS A 50 10.63 -25.29 36.61
C LYS A 50 9.62 -26.34 36.14
N TYR A 51 9.65 -26.69 34.86
CA TYR A 51 8.66 -27.54 34.20
C TYR A 51 9.16 -28.95 33.90
N GLU A 52 10.46 -29.21 34.01
CA GLU A 52 11.05 -30.54 33.80
C GLU A 52 10.32 -31.60 34.63
N ASN A 53 9.93 -32.69 33.98
CA ASN A 53 9.14 -33.78 34.56
C ASN A 53 7.74 -33.38 35.08
N LYS A 54 7.25 -32.18 34.75
CA LYS A 54 5.87 -31.76 35.05
C LYS A 54 4.94 -32.06 33.89
N MET A 55 3.70 -32.37 34.24
CA MET A 55 2.62 -32.52 33.28
C MET A 55 2.09 -31.14 32.88
N VAL A 56 2.01 -30.89 31.59
CA VAL A 56 1.50 -29.65 31.02
C VAL A 56 0.57 -29.95 29.85
N THR A 57 -0.28 -28.99 29.50
CA THR A 57 -1.11 -29.05 28.30
C THR A 57 -0.79 -27.87 27.39
N VAL A 58 -0.25 -28.18 26.23
CA VAL A 58 0.12 -27.22 25.19
C VAL A 58 -0.82 -27.37 24.00
N ALA A 59 -1.04 -26.27 23.26
CA ALA A 59 -1.79 -26.32 22.01
C ALA A 59 -1.20 -25.37 20.98
N GLY A 60 -1.24 -25.77 19.72
CA GLY A 60 -0.69 -24.99 18.62
C GLY A 60 -0.90 -25.63 17.26
N ARG A 61 -0.51 -24.89 16.22
CA ARG A 61 -0.53 -25.36 14.84
C ARG A 61 0.61 -26.34 14.60
N LEU A 62 0.31 -27.52 14.08
CA LEU A 62 1.29 -28.53 13.70
C LEU A 62 2.08 -28.06 12.47
N MET A 63 3.35 -27.69 12.69
CA MET A 63 4.24 -27.15 11.65
C MET A 63 5.11 -28.21 10.98
N SER A 64 5.28 -29.36 11.63
CA SER A 64 5.96 -30.53 11.08
C SER A 64 5.44 -31.78 11.78
N PHE A 65 5.44 -32.91 11.07
CA PHE A 65 5.05 -34.21 11.60
C PHE A 65 5.83 -35.28 10.86
N ARG A 66 6.56 -36.13 11.58
CA ARG A 66 7.47 -37.14 11.01
C ARG A 66 7.38 -38.45 11.80
N GLU A 67 7.06 -39.52 11.09
CA GLU A 67 6.93 -40.85 11.65
C GLU A 67 8.22 -41.67 11.49
N HIS A 68 8.61 -42.38 12.54
CA HIS A 68 9.80 -43.22 12.62
C HIS A 68 9.49 -44.51 13.38
N GLY A 69 8.72 -45.40 12.75
CA GLY A 69 8.30 -46.66 13.37
C GLY A 69 7.39 -46.40 14.57
N GLN A 70 7.87 -46.73 15.78
CA GLN A 70 7.14 -46.54 17.05
C GLN A 70 7.28 -45.13 17.65
N LEU A 71 7.92 -44.21 16.93
CA LEU A 71 8.15 -42.83 17.35
C LEU A 71 7.57 -41.86 16.34
N VAL A 72 6.99 -40.76 16.82
CA VAL A 72 6.58 -39.63 15.99
C VAL A 72 7.13 -38.35 16.58
N PHE A 73 7.73 -37.52 15.72
CA PHE A 73 8.23 -36.20 16.09
C PHE A 73 7.44 -35.12 15.35
N GLY A 74 6.95 -34.14 16.10
CA GLY A 74 6.26 -32.99 15.53
C GLY A 74 6.66 -31.69 16.19
N HIS A 75 6.27 -30.57 15.60
CA HIS A 75 6.39 -29.26 16.24
C HIS A 75 5.05 -28.57 16.20
N ILE A 76 4.57 -28.11 17.35
CA ILE A 76 3.39 -27.26 17.42
C ILE A 76 3.80 -25.82 17.68
N GLN A 77 3.17 -24.89 16.97
CA GLN A 77 3.42 -23.46 17.05
C GLN A 77 2.23 -22.77 17.67
N ASP A 78 2.44 -22.12 18.81
CA ASP A 78 1.47 -21.21 19.41
C ASP A 78 1.85 -19.76 19.01
N PRO A 79 1.17 -18.71 19.54
CA PRO A 79 1.54 -17.33 19.23
C PRO A 79 2.96 -16.93 19.65
N THR A 80 3.58 -17.66 20.58
CA THR A 80 4.86 -17.32 21.21
C THR A 80 6.05 -17.99 20.53
N THR A 81 5.99 -19.31 20.30
CA THR A 81 7.10 -20.07 19.68
C THR A 81 6.66 -21.49 19.32
N ARG A 82 7.61 -22.30 18.80
CA ARG A 82 7.44 -23.73 18.54
C ARG A 82 7.94 -24.56 19.71
N ILE A 83 7.23 -25.63 20.03
CA ILE A 83 7.72 -26.68 20.94
C ILE A 83 7.60 -28.05 20.28
N GLN A 84 8.56 -28.93 20.55
CA GLN A 84 8.58 -30.27 20.00
C GLN A 84 7.58 -31.19 20.72
N LEU A 85 6.85 -31.99 19.95
CA LEU A 85 6.14 -33.17 20.43
C LEU A 85 7.01 -34.39 20.15
N TYR A 86 7.32 -35.15 21.19
CA TYR A 86 8.03 -36.42 21.13
C TYR A 86 7.06 -37.53 21.52
N ILE A 87 6.39 -38.12 20.54
CA ILE A 87 5.31 -39.09 20.76
C ILE A 87 5.87 -40.51 20.62
N LYS A 88 5.53 -41.39 21.56
CA LYS A 88 5.85 -42.82 21.50
C LYS A 88 4.58 -43.66 21.51
N SER A 89 4.60 -44.79 20.80
CA SER A 89 3.46 -45.71 20.75
C SER A 89 3.11 -46.34 22.09
N ASP A 90 4.10 -46.53 22.98
CA ASP A 90 3.93 -47.14 24.30
C ASP A 90 3.46 -46.15 25.39
N THR A 91 3.64 -44.85 25.19
CA THR A 91 3.25 -43.81 26.16
C THR A 91 1.93 -43.13 25.82
N LEU A 92 1.55 -43.08 24.54
CA LEU A 92 0.33 -42.41 24.10
C LEU A 92 -0.89 -43.30 24.39
N GLN A 93 -1.92 -42.74 25.02
CA GLN A 93 -3.18 -43.44 25.26
C GLN A 93 -3.85 -43.84 23.94
N LYS A 94 -4.66 -44.91 23.98
CA LYS A 94 -5.47 -45.32 22.84
C LYS A 94 -6.51 -44.24 22.50
N THR A 95 -6.99 -44.26 21.26
CA THR A 95 -8.07 -43.37 20.82
C THR A 95 -9.29 -43.54 21.70
N ASP A 96 -9.84 -42.41 22.16
CA ASP A 96 -10.99 -42.36 23.04
C ASP A 96 -11.93 -41.25 22.60
N ALA A 97 -13.06 -41.65 22.02
CA ALA A 97 -14.11 -40.76 21.57
C ALA A 97 -14.74 -39.95 22.71
N ARG A 98 -14.76 -40.45 23.96
CA ARG A 98 -15.35 -39.69 25.08
C ARG A 98 -14.46 -38.54 25.49
N ASN A 99 -13.14 -38.77 25.52
CA ASN A 99 -12.15 -37.77 25.88
C ASN A 99 -11.62 -36.96 24.68
N GLN A 100 -12.09 -37.28 23.47
CA GLN A 100 -11.72 -36.60 22.22
C GLN A 100 -10.22 -36.68 21.92
N THR A 101 -9.59 -37.81 22.26
CA THR A 101 -8.14 -38.05 22.11
C THR A 101 -7.84 -39.06 21.01
N LEU A 102 -6.72 -38.85 20.30
CA LEU A 102 -6.18 -39.75 19.28
C LEU A 102 -5.03 -40.57 19.87
N GLY A 103 -5.06 -41.87 19.60
CA GLY A 103 -3.97 -42.80 19.87
C GLY A 103 -3.02 -42.95 18.68
N PHE A 104 -1.96 -43.73 18.91
CA PHE A 104 -0.82 -43.79 17.98
C PHE A 104 -1.20 -44.26 16.57
N GLU A 105 -2.08 -45.26 16.46
CA GLU A 105 -2.54 -45.82 15.18
C GLU A 105 -3.37 -44.82 14.35
N ASP A 106 -3.98 -43.83 15.00
CA ASP A 106 -4.86 -42.84 14.36
C ASP A 106 -4.15 -41.50 14.11
N LEU A 107 -2.85 -41.38 14.44
CA LEU A 107 -2.08 -40.16 14.20
C LEU A 107 -1.91 -39.84 12.71
N GLU A 108 -2.06 -40.81 11.82
CA GLU A 108 -2.09 -40.60 10.37
C GLU A 108 -3.24 -39.68 9.91
N LEU A 109 -4.27 -39.50 10.75
CA LEU A 109 -5.39 -38.59 10.49
C LEU A 109 -5.03 -37.11 10.72
N LEU A 110 -3.89 -36.83 11.36
CA LEU A 110 -3.35 -35.49 11.49
C LEU A 110 -2.60 -35.08 10.21
N ASP A 111 -2.57 -33.78 9.94
CA ASP A 111 -1.79 -33.19 8.87
C ASP A 111 -1.07 -31.92 9.35
N VAL A 112 0.05 -31.61 8.71
CA VAL A 112 0.68 -30.29 8.87
C VAL A 112 -0.33 -29.20 8.51
N GLY A 113 -0.45 -28.22 9.41
CA GLY A 113 -1.44 -27.16 9.39
C GLY A 113 -2.58 -27.34 10.39
N ASP A 114 -2.85 -28.56 10.87
CA ASP A 114 -3.87 -28.79 11.90
C ASP A 114 -3.53 -28.05 13.20
N ILE A 115 -4.54 -27.68 13.98
CA ILE A 115 -4.35 -27.19 15.35
C ILE A 115 -4.59 -28.37 16.28
N VAL A 116 -3.61 -28.67 17.11
CA VAL A 116 -3.64 -29.81 18.03
C VAL A 116 -3.32 -29.37 19.45
N GLU A 117 -3.76 -30.17 20.40
CA GLU A 117 -3.43 -30.07 21.81
C GLU A 117 -2.71 -31.34 22.25
N ALA A 118 -1.72 -31.21 23.11
CA ALA A 118 -0.99 -32.33 23.68
C ALA A 118 -0.86 -32.13 25.20
N THR A 119 -1.26 -33.15 25.95
CA THR A 119 -1.00 -33.21 27.40
C THR A 119 0.08 -34.24 27.66
N GLY A 120 1.13 -33.85 28.35
CA GLY A 120 2.32 -34.68 28.51
C GLY A 120 3.34 -34.14 29.47
N ILE A 121 4.40 -34.92 29.66
CA ILE A 121 5.52 -34.56 30.53
C ILE A 121 6.53 -33.74 29.73
N VAL A 122 6.98 -32.61 30.30
CA VAL A 122 8.10 -31.84 29.73
C VAL A 122 9.40 -32.61 29.94
N THR A 123 10.15 -32.81 28.86
CA THR A 123 11.38 -33.60 28.85
C THR A 123 12.39 -33.02 27.85
N LYS A 124 13.54 -33.68 27.69
CA LYS A 124 14.51 -33.43 26.63
C LYS A 124 14.74 -34.71 25.84
N THR A 125 14.86 -34.58 24.52
CA THR A 125 15.31 -35.71 23.69
C THR A 125 16.81 -35.94 23.85
N GLN A 126 17.31 -37.05 23.31
CA GLN A 126 18.75 -37.34 23.29
C GLN A 126 19.59 -36.23 22.61
N ARG A 127 18.98 -35.45 21.71
CA ARG A 127 19.62 -34.30 21.05
C ARG A 127 19.58 -33.02 21.89
N GLY A 128 19.01 -33.06 23.09
CA GLY A 128 18.94 -31.94 24.03
C GLY A 128 17.79 -30.95 23.77
N GLU A 129 16.97 -31.18 22.76
CA GLU A 129 15.81 -30.33 22.46
C GLU A 129 14.69 -30.52 23.50
N ILE A 130 14.11 -29.40 23.97
CA ILE A 130 13.01 -29.41 24.94
C ILE A 130 11.73 -29.85 24.24
N SER A 131 11.07 -30.87 24.79
CA SER A 131 9.93 -31.53 24.15
C SER A 131 8.85 -31.87 25.16
N ILE A 132 7.63 -32.04 24.66
CA ILE A 132 6.54 -32.67 25.40
C ILE A 132 6.49 -34.13 24.99
N LEU A 133 6.51 -35.04 25.96
CA LEU A 133 6.21 -36.47 25.80
C LEU A 133 4.71 -36.68 26.10
N PRO A 134 3.83 -36.69 25.08
CA PRO A 134 2.39 -36.65 25.31
C PRO A 134 1.88 -38.01 25.78
N SER A 135 1.03 -37.99 26.81
CA SER A 135 0.15 -39.10 27.17
C SER A 135 -1.17 -39.03 26.39
N THR A 136 -1.59 -37.84 25.97
CA THR A 136 -2.77 -37.63 25.11
C THR A 136 -2.51 -36.58 24.05
N VAL A 137 -3.13 -36.77 22.88
CA VAL A 137 -3.17 -35.80 21.78
C VAL A 137 -4.63 -35.61 21.38
N ARG A 138 -5.03 -34.36 21.17
CA ARG A 138 -6.39 -33.99 20.73
C ARG A 138 -6.30 -33.12 19.49
N LEU A 139 -7.17 -33.36 18.52
CA LEU A 139 -7.35 -32.45 17.39
C LEU A 139 -8.29 -31.31 17.84
N LEU A 140 -7.87 -30.06 17.62
CA LEU A 140 -8.70 -28.88 17.89
C LEU A 140 -9.29 -28.27 16.62
N THR A 141 -8.58 -28.35 15.50
CA THR A 141 -9.07 -27.86 14.22
C THR A 141 -8.35 -28.59 13.09
N LYS A 142 -9.10 -29.28 12.25
CA LYS A 142 -8.56 -29.80 10.99
C LYS A 142 -8.33 -28.66 9.99
N ALA A 143 -7.11 -28.53 9.48
CA ALA A 143 -6.82 -27.62 8.38
C ALA A 143 -7.10 -28.31 7.04
N ILE A 144 -8.17 -27.92 6.34
CA ILE A 144 -8.53 -28.51 5.04
C ILE A 144 -7.69 -27.99 3.85
N ARG A 145 -6.83 -26.99 4.08
CA ARG A 145 -5.85 -26.50 3.10
C ARG A 145 -4.44 -26.76 3.64
N PRO A 146 -3.51 -27.21 2.78
CA PRO A 146 -2.11 -27.30 3.17
C PRO A 146 -1.53 -25.91 3.45
N LEU A 147 -0.53 -25.85 4.32
CA LEU A 147 0.30 -24.65 4.46
C LEU A 147 1.15 -24.48 3.19
N PRO A 148 1.52 -23.24 2.82
CA PRO A 148 2.45 -22.99 1.74
C PRO A 148 3.80 -23.66 1.98
N ASP A 149 4.47 -24.07 0.90
CA ASP A 149 5.86 -24.53 1.00
C ASP A 149 6.75 -23.41 1.57
N LYS A 150 7.68 -23.76 2.47
CA LYS A 150 8.61 -22.80 3.08
C LYS A 150 9.50 -22.08 2.06
N TRP A 151 9.84 -22.73 0.95
CA TRP A 151 10.77 -22.19 -0.04
C TRP A 151 10.05 -21.48 -1.18
N ALA A 152 8.96 -22.07 -1.69
CA ALA A 152 8.24 -21.55 -2.85
C ALA A 152 6.93 -20.80 -2.51
N GLY A 153 6.37 -20.98 -1.31
CA GLY A 153 4.92 -20.85 -1.09
C GLY A 153 4.36 -19.45 -0.87
N LEU A 154 5.18 -18.46 -0.49
CA LEU A 154 4.71 -17.09 -0.27
C LEU A 154 5.86 -16.09 -0.47
N GLN A 155 6.45 -16.05 -1.67
CA GLN A 155 7.54 -15.10 -1.97
C GLN A 155 7.01 -13.75 -2.44
N ASP A 156 5.97 -13.77 -3.26
CA ASP A 156 5.33 -12.58 -3.80
C ASP A 156 4.78 -11.65 -2.71
N LYS A 157 5.06 -10.35 -2.85
CA LYS A 157 4.70 -9.31 -1.88
C LYS A 157 3.19 -9.08 -1.84
N GLU A 158 2.54 -9.10 -2.99
CA GLU A 158 1.09 -8.95 -3.06
C GLU A 158 0.36 -10.14 -2.40
N ALA A 159 0.81 -11.37 -2.63
CA ALA A 159 0.29 -12.56 -1.97
C ALA A 159 0.45 -12.50 -0.44
N LYS A 160 1.58 -12.01 0.07
CA LYS A 160 1.80 -11.79 1.52
C LYS A 160 0.77 -10.85 2.12
N PHE A 161 0.46 -9.76 1.45
CA PHE A 161 -0.51 -8.77 1.94
C PHE A 161 -1.94 -9.31 1.89
N ARG A 162 -2.33 -9.97 0.79
CA ARG A 162 -3.66 -10.59 0.66
C ARG A 162 -3.87 -11.75 1.64
N GLN A 163 -2.81 -12.50 1.92
CA GLN A 163 -2.83 -13.66 2.81
C GLN A 163 -1.97 -13.42 4.04
N ARG A 164 -2.13 -12.25 4.69
CA ARG A 164 -1.34 -11.86 5.87
C ARG A 164 -1.33 -12.94 6.95
N TYR A 165 -2.45 -13.64 7.12
CA TYR A 165 -2.55 -14.76 8.05
C TYR A 165 -1.55 -15.89 7.75
N LEU A 166 -1.28 -16.22 6.47
CA LEU A 166 -0.24 -17.19 6.10
C LEU A 166 1.15 -16.62 6.32
N ASP A 167 1.39 -15.36 5.94
CA ASP A 167 2.68 -14.69 6.18
C ASP A 167 3.08 -14.77 7.66
N LEU A 168 2.16 -14.44 8.58
CA LEU A 168 2.37 -14.50 10.03
C LEU A 168 2.40 -15.92 10.63
N ILE A 169 1.82 -16.92 9.94
CA ILE A 169 1.96 -18.33 10.33
C ILE A 169 3.36 -18.83 9.99
N MET A 170 3.86 -18.47 8.80
CA MET A 170 5.16 -18.93 8.30
C MET A 170 6.32 -18.26 9.05
N ASP A 171 6.17 -16.97 9.37
CA ASP A 171 7.10 -16.20 10.18
C ASP A 171 6.39 -15.46 11.33
N PRO A 172 6.34 -16.07 12.53
CA PRO A 172 5.71 -15.46 13.69
C PRO A 172 6.39 -14.18 14.18
N THR A 173 7.68 -13.98 13.90
CA THR A 173 8.44 -12.81 14.38
C THR A 173 7.92 -11.50 13.78
N LYS A 174 7.32 -11.57 12.58
CA LYS A 174 6.64 -10.42 11.95
C LYS A 174 5.47 -9.88 12.77
N LYS A 175 4.90 -10.67 13.69
CA LYS A 175 3.84 -10.20 14.60
C LYS A 175 4.33 -9.11 15.53
N ASP A 176 5.62 -9.06 15.84
CA ASP A 176 6.19 -8.11 16.80
C ASP A 176 6.00 -6.67 16.34
N LYS A 177 6.02 -6.42 15.03
CA LYS A 177 5.70 -5.10 14.46
C LYS A 177 4.26 -4.68 14.74
N PHE A 178 3.29 -5.57 14.53
CA PHE A 178 1.88 -5.30 14.80
C PHE A 178 1.58 -5.16 16.30
N VAL A 179 2.24 -5.97 17.14
CA VAL A 179 2.16 -5.83 18.59
C VAL A 179 2.73 -4.49 19.04
N SER A 180 3.86 -4.07 18.46
CA SER A 180 4.46 -2.75 18.73
C SER A 180 3.54 -1.62 18.28
N ALA A 181 2.96 -1.71 17.07
CA ALA A 181 1.97 -0.75 16.58
C ALA A 181 0.78 -0.60 17.54
N ALA A 182 0.22 -1.71 18.05
CA ALA A 182 -0.86 -1.67 19.03
C ALA A 182 -0.43 -1.01 20.36
N LYS A 183 0.78 -1.32 20.86
CA LYS A 183 1.33 -0.71 22.08
C LYS A 183 1.59 0.79 21.90
N ILE A 184 2.03 1.21 20.71
CA ILE A 184 2.22 2.63 20.35
C ILE A 184 0.90 3.39 20.48
N LEU A 185 -0.20 2.87 19.92
CA LEU A 185 -1.53 3.51 20.04
C LEU A 185 -1.94 3.70 21.51
N PHE A 186 -1.72 2.69 22.34
CA PHE A 186 -2.03 2.78 23.78
C PHE A 186 -1.16 3.83 24.48
N ALA A 187 0.13 3.91 24.14
CA ALA A 187 1.06 4.89 24.70
C ALA A 187 0.69 6.33 24.28
N ILE A 188 0.29 6.54 23.02
CA ILE A 188 -0.20 7.86 22.54
C ILE A 188 -1.41 8.30 23.37
N ARG A 189 -2.42 7.43 23.53
CA ARG A 189 -3.60 7.73 24.35
C ARG A 189 -3.23 8.06 25.79
N SER A 190 -2.40 7.23 26.42
CA SER A 190 -1.97 7.44 27.80
C SER A 190 -1.23 8.77 27.96
N PHE A 191 -0.31 9.08 27.04
CA PHE A 191 0.45 10.32 27.03
C PHE A 191 -0.43 11.57 26.97
N LEU A 192 -1.49 11.55 26.15
CA LEU A 192 -2.44 12.66 26.01
C LEU A 192 -3.40 12.73 27.21
N ASN A 193 -3.94 11.60 27.67
CA ASN A 193 -4.84 11.54 28.82
C ASN A 193 -4.17 12.06 30.09
N ASP A 194 -2.90 11.72 30.31
CA ASP A 194 -2.10 12.22 31.44
C ASP A 194 -1.89 13.74 31.39
N ARG A 195 -2.11 14.37 30.23
CA ARG A 195 -2.05 15.82 29.99
C ARG A 195 -3.42 16.49 29.95
N GLY A 196 -4.48 15.76 30.31
CA GLY A 196 -5.84 16.29 30.39
C GLY A 196 -6.57 16.40 29.06
N PHE A 197 -6.08 15.74 28.00
CA PHE A 197 -6.83 15.63 26.75
C PHE A 197 -7.98 14.63 26.89
N LEU A 198 -9.09 14.93 26.23
CA LEU A 198 -10.25 14.05 26.12
C LEU A 198 -10.30 13.40 24.73
N GLU A 199 -10.36 12.06 24.67
CA GLU A 199 -10.63 11.34 23.41
C GLU A 199 -12.10 11.51 23.03
N ILE A 200 -12.37 12.25 21.96
CA ILE A 200 -13.73 12.50 21.47
C ILE A 200 -13.89 11.89 20.08
N LYS A 201 -14.93 11.06 19.95
CA LYS A 201 -15.35 10.53 18.65
C LYS A 201 -16.16 11.59 17.90
N VAL A 202 -15.75 11.90 16.68
CA VAL A 202 -16.46 12.78 15.75
C VAL A 202 -16.98 12.00 14.53
N PRO A 203 -17.87 12.59 13.70
CA PRO A 203 -18.44 11.89 12.55
C PRO A 203 -17.41 11.48 11.50
N VAL A 204 -17.38 10.19 11.16
CA VAL A 204 -16.64 9.65 10.01
C VAL A 204 -17.45 9.81 8.71
N LEU A 205 -18.77 9.70 8.79
CA LEU A 205 -19.67 10.06 7.70
C LEU A 205 -20.06 11.52 7.87
N GLN A 206 -19.67 12.35 6.92
CA GLN A 206 -19.87 13.80 6.94
C GLN A 206 -20.78 14.20 5.78
N PRO A 207 -21.77 15.10 6.00
CA PRO A 207 -22.60 15.62 4.91
C PRO A 207 -21.82 16.51 3.96
N LEU A 208 -20.71 17.09 4.44
CA LEU A 208 -19.75 17.87 3.68
C LEU A 208 -18.35 17.50 4.14
N TYR A 209 -17.46 17.18 3.21
CA TYR A 209 -16.05 16.92 3.50
C TYR A 209 -15.29 18.25 3.69
N GLY A 210 -14.27 18.27 4.53
CA GLY A 210 -13.46 19.47 4.77
C GLY A 210 -12.30 19.20 5.71
N GLY A 211 -11.59 20.25 6.11
CA GLY A 211 -10.41 20.22 6.97
C GLY A 211 -9.09 19.93 6.25
N THR A 212 -9.11 19.53 4.97
CA THR A 212 -7.90 19.41 4.16
C THR A 212 -8.22 19.43 2.67
N ASN A 213 -7.19 19.50 1.82
CA ASN A 213 -7.32 19.39 0.36
C ASN A 213 -7.05 17.94 -0.07
N ALA A 214 -8.11 17.14 -0.12
CA ALA A 214 -8.04 15.75 -0.57
C ALA A 214 -9.33 15.37 -1.30
N ARG A 215 -9.23 14.41 -2.23
CA ARG A 215 -10.43 13.88 -2.89
C ARG A 215 -11.17 12.96 -1.92
N PRO A 216 -12.46 13.19 -1.60
CA PRO A 216 -13.19 12.33 -0.69
C PRO A 216 -13.66 11.02 -1.37
N PHE A 217 -13.97 10.02 -0.56
CA PHE A 217 -14.89 8.96 -0.97
C PHE A 217 -16.34 9.41 -0.74
N SER A 218 -17.19 9.25 -1.74
CA SER A 218 -18.63 9.52 -1.63
C SER A 218 -19.42 8.23 -1.39
N THR A 219 -20.54 8.36 -0.70
CA THR A 219 -21.53 7.30 -0.47
C THR A 219 -22.93 7.90 -0.45
N TYR A 220 -23.97 7.07 -0.41
CA TYR A 220 -25.36 7.51 -0.46
C TYR A 220 -26.16 6.97 0.71
N MET A 221 -26.79 7.85 1.48
CA MET A 221 -27.65 7.46 2.60
C MET A 221 -29.09 7.31 2.14
N ASN A 222 -29.50 6.08 1.82
CA ASN A 222 -30.83 5.76 1.30
C ASN A 222 -31.98 6.34 2.14
N ALA A 223 -31.88 6.31 3.47
CA ALA A 223 -32.93 6.78 4.36
C ALA A 223 -33.16 8.30 4.30
N LEU A 224 -32.12 9.08 3.98
CA LEU A 224 -32.19 10.55 3.83
C LEU A 224 -32.25 10.99 2.37
N GLY A 225 -32.03 10.07 1.43
CA GLY A 225 -32.08 10.36 0.01
C GLY A 225 -30.96 11.27 -0.50
N THR A 226 -29.82 11.35 0.22
CA THR A 226 -28.74 12.32 -0.07
C THR A 226 -27.36 11.68 0.02
N ASP A 227 -26.38 12.32 -0.63
CA ASP A 227 -24.97 11.94 -0.59
C ASP A 227 -24.33 12.27 0.77
N PHE A 228 -23.36 11.44 1.14
CA PHE A 228 -22.47 11.61 2.28
C PHE A 228 -21.04 11.33 1.84
N TYR A 229 -20.08 11.76 2.65
CA TYR A 229 -18.66 11.60 2.38
C TYR A 229 -17.97 10.94 3.57
N LEU A 230 -16.98 10.10 3.28
CA LEU A 230 -16.07 9.64 4.32
C LEU A 230 -15.09 10.78 4.66
N ALA A 231 -14.80 10.95 5.95
CA ALA A 231 -13.99 12.04 6.47
C ALA A 231 -12.57 12.02 5.88
N ILE A 232 -12.20 13.12 5.20
CA ILE A 232 -10.82 13.38 4.75
C ILE A 232 -9.98 14.05 5.85
N ALA A 233 -10.65 14.71 6.80
CA ALA A 233 -10.12 15.24 8.05
C ALA A 233 -11.22 15.37 9.11
N HIS A 234 -10.83 15.51 10.38
CA HIS A 234 -11.74 15.68 11.52
C HIS A 234 -11.69 17.09 12.13
N GLU A 235 -10.80 17.93 11.59
CA GLU A 235 -10.38 19.22 12.14
C GLU A 235 -11.56 20.16 12.41
N LEU A 236 -12.48 20.28 11.44
CA LEU A 236 -13.60 21.22 11.54
C LEU A 236 -14.56 20.82 12.66
N TYR A 237 -14.72 19.53 12.97
CA TYR A 237 -15.56 19.08 14.07
C TYR A 237 -14.87 19.28 15.42
N LEU A 238 -13.57 19.04 15.50
CA LEU A 238 -12.80 19.30 16.72
C LEU A 238 -12.80 20.81 17.05
N LYS A 239 -12.69 21.68 16.06
CA LYS A 239 -12.83 23.14 16.26
C LYS A 239 -14.20 23.55 16.78
N ARG A 240 -15.29 22.92 16.32
CA ARG A 240 -16.64 23.13 16.88
C ARG A 240 -16.68 22.79 18.38
N LEU A 241 -15.99 21.74 18.82
CA LEU A 241 -15.86 21.41 20.25
C LEU A 241 -15.08 22.48 21.02
N ILE A 242 -14.00 23.01 20.44
CA ILE A 242 -13.25 24.10 21.06
C ILE A 242 -14.12 25.36 21.21
N THR A 243 -14.90 25.72 20.18
CA THR A 243 -15.90 26.79 20.26
C THR A 243 -16.95 26.51 21.35
N ALA A 244 -17.34 25.24 21.54
CA ALA A 244 -18.26 24.83 22.60
C ALA A 244 -17.65 24.87 24.02
N GLY A 245 -16.37 25.24 24.17
CA GLY A 245 -15.71 25.42 25.46
C GLY A 245 -14.86 24.24 25.93
N PHE A 246 -14.62 23.23 25.09
CA PHE A 246 -13.61 22.22 25.40
C PHE A 246 -12.20 22.79 25.17
N GLU A 247 -11.25 22.50 26.07
CA GLU A 247 -9.89 23.05 25.94
C GLU A 247 -8.90 22.08 25.29
N ASN A 248 -8.91 20.80 25.68
CA ASN A 248 -7.97 19.79 25.20
C ASN A 248 -8.76 18.57 24.71
N VAL A 249 -8.88 18.42 23.40
CA VAL A 249 -9.57 17.27 22.78
C VAL A 249 -8.67 16.61 21.76
N TYR A 250 -8.84 15.31 21.58
CA TYR A 250 -8.24 14.60 20.46
C TYR A 250 -9.18 13.55 19.90
N ASN A 251 -8.94 13.20 18.64
CA ASN A 251 -9.57 12.08 17.98
C ASN A 251 -8.47 11.24 17.33
N MET A 252 -8.58 9.92 17.46
CA MET A 252 -7.64 8.98 16.85
C MET A 252 -8.44 7.87 16.18
N THR A 253 -8.75 8.07 14.90
CA THR A 253 -9.66 7.22 14.11
C THR A 253 -9.24 7.19 12.63
N GLY A 254 -10.04 6.53 11.79
CA GLY A 254 -9.82 6.42 10.35
C GLY A 254 -10.14 7.70 9.55
N TYR A 255 -9.35 7.89 8.51
CA TYR A 255 -9.36 8.95 7.51
C TYR A 255 -9.36 8.32 6.13
N PHE A 256 -10.08 8.92 5.19
CA PHE A 256 -10.38 8.30 3.92
C PHE A 256 -10.13 9.27 2.78
N ARG A 257 -9.02 9.09 2.06
CA ARG A 257 -8.63 9.94 0.92
C ARG A 257 -8.57 9.09 -0.35
N ASN A 258 -9.34 9.49 -1.35
CA ASN A 258 -9.48 8.79 -2.62
C ASN A 258 -8.30 9.14 -3.56
N GLU A 259 -7.13 8.66 -3.16
CA GLU A 259 -5.81 8.96 -3.72
C GLU A 259 -5.07 7.67 -4.10
N GLY A 260 -3.89 7.81 -4.72
CA GLY A 260 -3.06 6.67 -5.09
C GLY A 260 -2.49 5.94 -3.87
N ILE A 261 -2.20 4.65 -4.05
CA ILE A 261 -1.44 3.85 -3.07
C ILE A 261 0.04 3.94 -3.43
N ASP A 262 0.88 4.23 -2.45
CA ASP A 262 2.33 4.20 -2.61
C ASP A 262 3.04 3.69 -1.34
N ARG A 263 4.35 3.92 -1.24
CA ARG A 263 5.17 3.48 -0.11
C ARG A 263 4.71 4.03 1.24
N THR A 264 4.09 5.20 1.27
CA THR A 264 3.72 5.99 2.46
C THR A 264 2.25 6.41 2.49
N HIS A 265 1.45 6.02 1.50
CA HIS A 265 0.03 6.38 1.37
C HIS A 265 -0.83 5.13 1.20
N ASN A 266 -1.85 5.01 2.07
CA ASN A 266 -2.96 4.08 1.94
C ASN A 266 -4.27 4.88 1.98
N PRO A 267 -5.26 4.64 1.10
CA PRO A 267 -6.49 5.42 1.03
C PRO A 267 -7.34 5.44 2.30
N GLU A 268 -7.17 4.44 3.16
CA GLU A 268 -7.69 4.41 4.52
C GLU A 268 -6.51 4.39 5.51
N PHE A 269 -6.44 5.34 6.42
CA PHE A 269 -5.34 5.43 7.37
C PHE A 269 -5.81 6.10 8.67
N GLN A 270 -5.06 5.96 9.74
CA GLN A 270 -5.36 6.61 11.01
C GLN A 270 -4.54 7.88 11.16
N MET A 271 -5.16 8.92 11.72
CA MET A 271 -4.42 10.07 12.22
C MET A 271 -4.77 10.31 13.68
N LEU A 272 -3.83 10.89 14.40
CA LEU A 272 -4.10 11.59 15.64
C LEU A 272 -4.37 13.04 15.26
N GLU A 273 -5.56 13.53 15.54
CA GLU A 273 -5.82 14.97 15.54
C GLU A 273 -6.08 15.46 16.95
N THR A 274 -5.38 16.50 17.37
CA THR A 274 -5.61 17.19 18.65
C THR A 274 -6.02 18.63 18.41
N MET A 275 -6.78 19.20 19.34
CA MET A 275 -7.01 20.64 19.44
C MET A 275 -6.76 21.09 20.88
N THR A 276 -5.93 22.12 21.03
CA THR A 276 -5.56 22.70 22.33
C THR A 276 -5.84 24.19 22.35
N ALA A 277 -6.80 24.61 23.18
CA ALA A 277 -7.13 26.02 23.40
C ALA A 277 -6.03 26.75 24.19
N TYR A 278 -5.97 28.07 24.00
CA TYR A 278 -5.06 29.03 24.63
C TYR A 278 -3.56 28.75 24.42
N LYS A 279 -3.22 28.00 23.36
CA LYS A 279 -1.87 27.67 22.94
C LYS A 279 -1.64 28.00 21.46
N ASN A 280 -0.38 28.01 21.06
CA ASN A 280 0.08 28.27 19.69
C ASN A 280 0.93 27.10 19.18
N TYR A 281 1.35 27.18 17.91
CA TYR A 281 2.17 26.17 17.25
C TYR A 281 3.46 25.76 18.01
N GLU A 282 4.07 26.64 18.81
CA GLU A 282 5.27 26.31 19.62
C GLU A 282 4.97 25.28 20.71
N TYR A 283 3.79 25.36 21.33
CA TYR A 283 3.34 24.33 22.28
C TYR A 283 3.26 22.96 21.59
N ASN A 284 2.73 22.92 20.37
CA ASN A 284 2.63 21.68 19.61
C ASN A 284 3.98 21.14 19.15
N MET A 285 4.99 21.99 18.93
CA MET A 285 6.36 21.52 18.72
C MET A 285 6.88 20.74 19.92
N GLU A 286 6.67 21.25 21.14
CA GLU A 286 7.10 20.60 22.38
C GLU A 286 6.29 19.34 22.69
N LEU A 287 4.97 19.39 22.47
CA LEU A 287 4.06 18.26 22.67
C LEU A 287 4.45 17.09 21.75
N LEU A 288 4.69 17.38 20.47
CA LEU A 288 5.07 16.38 19.48
C LEU A 288 6.46 15.80 19.79
N GLU A 289 7.48 16.61 20.02
CA GLU A 289 8.81 16.11 20.41
C GLU A 289 8.71 15.20 21.65
N SER A 290 7.93 15.61 22.65
CA SER A 290 7.68 14.83 23.87
C SER A 290 6.95 13.52 23.59
N LEU A 291 6.01 13.49 22.64
CA LEU A 291 5.28 12.30 22.24
C LEU A 291 6.21 11.26 21.60
N TYR A 292 7.05 11.67 20.65
CA TYR A 292 8.04 10.77 20.03
C TYR A 292 9.00 10.20 21.08
N LYS A 293 9.53 11.05 21.97
CA LYS A 293 10.42 10.62 23.06
C LYS A 293 9.73 9.69 24.06
N HIS A 294 8.45 9.94 24.36
CA HIS A 294 7.65 9.07 25.23
C HIS A 294 7.51 7.67 24.65
N VAL A 295 7.15 7.55 23.37
CA VAL A 295 7.01 6.25 22.70
C VAL A 295 8.36 5.53 22.58
N ALA A 296 9.42 6.24 22.17
CA ALA A 296 10.77 5.71 22.06
C ALA A 296 11.24 5.05 23.37
N LYS A 297 11.01 5.73 24.50
CA LYS A 297 11.42 5.29 25.82
C LYS A 297 10.52 4.19 26.39
N ASN A 298 9.20 4.39 26.36
CA ASN A 298 8.26 3.57 27.15
C ASN A 298 7.72 2.36 26.39
N VAL A 299 7.74 2.38 25.05
CA VAL A 299 7.26 1.27 24.24
C VAL A 299 8.43 0.49 23.64
N MET A 300 9.34 1.20 22.97
CA MET A 300 10.42 0.57 22.21
C MET A 300 11.67 0.33 23.03
N ASN A 301 11.86 1.07 24.13
CA ASN A 301 13.09 1.11 24.93
C ASN A 301 14.35 1.28 24.06
N LYS A 302 14.26 2.19 23.08
CA LYS A 302 15.27 2.40 22.03
C LYS A 302 15.35 3.88 21.66
N ASN A 303 16.58 4.37 21.46
CA ASN A 303 16.84 5.77 21.13
C ASN A 303 17.10 5.99 19.62
N VAL A 304 17.88 5.09 19.02
CA VAL A 304 18.35 5.21 17.64
C VAL A 304 17.58 4.24 16.74
N TYR A 305 17.08 4.73 15.62
CA TYR A 305 16.28 3.97 14.66
C TYR A 305 16.94 3.99 13.28
N LYS A 306 16.80 2.90 12.53
CA LYS A 306 17.23 2.78 11.14
C LYS A 306 16.04 2.96 10.22
N VAL A 307 15.98 4.08 9.50
CA VAL A 307 14.94 4.34 8.50
C VAL A 307 15.60 4.68 7.18
N ALA A 308 15.20 3.98 6.11
CA ALA A 308 15.77 4.16 4.77
C ALA A 308 17.32 4.11 4.75
N GLY A 309 17.90 3.21 5.56
CA GLY A 309 19.35 3.05 5.69
C GLY A 309 20.07 4.14 6.51
N GLN A 310 19.36 5.12 7.05
CA GLN A 310 19.92 6.20 7.87
C GLN A 310 19.66 5.96 9.36
N GLU A 311 20.60 6.34 10.22
CA GLU A 311 20.44 6.31 11.67
C GLU A 311 19.82 7.61 12.18
N ILE A 312 18.72 7.51 12.92
CA ILE A 312 17.94 8.63 13.47
C ILE A 312 17.98 8.53 14.99
N ASP A 313 18.47 9.58 15.66
CA ASP A 313 18.41 9.67 17.12
C ASP A 313 17.19 10.49 17.55
N LEU A 314 16.15 9.82 18.05
CA LEU A 314 14.93 10.49 18.53
C LEU A 314 15.11 11.15 19.90
N MET A 315 16.08 10.70 20.69
CA MET A 315 16.33 11.23 22.03
C MET A 315 17.29 12.43 22.02
N GLY A 316 18.00 12.63 20.93
CA GLY A 316 18.85 13.78 20.67
C GLY A 316 18.10 15.12 20.60
N LYS A 317 18.84 16.15 20.17
CA LYS A 317 18.30 17.50 19.97
C LYS A 317 17.56 17.56 18.63
N TRP A 318 16.29 17.97 18.67
CA TRP A 318 15.51 18.24 17.48
C TRP A 318 15.87 19.61 16.91
N ASN A 319 16.14 19.66 15.61
CA ASN A 319 16.44 20.92 14.94
C ASN A 319 15.15 21.70 14.70
N LYS A 320 15.20 23.02 14.82
CA LYS A 320 14.11 23.92 14.45
C LYS A 320 14.66 24.92 13.44
N ILE A 321 14.04 25.03 12.27
CA ILE A 321 14.50 25.92 11.19
C ILE A 321 13.30 26.48 10.43
N MET A 322 13.35 27.75 10.06
CA MET A 322 12.30 28.33 9.22
C MET A 322 12.43 27.81 7.78
N MET A 323 11.33 27.60 7.06
CA MET A 323 11.36 27.07 5.69
C MET A 323 12.28 27.90 4.77
N ILE A 324 12.18 29.23 4.84
CA ILE A 324 13.03 30.14 4.06
C ILE A 324 14.53 29.96 4.37
N ASP A 325 14.88 29.78 5.64
CA ASP A 325 16.26 29.56 6.07
C ASP A 325 16.77 28.18 5.65
N ALA A 326 15.90 27.17 5.67
CA ALA A 326 16.22 25.83 5.20
C ALA A 326 16.53 25.85 3.69
N ILE A 327 15.69 26.52 2.89
CA ILE A 327 15.94 26.70 1.46
C ILE A 327 17.24 27.45 1.21
N LYS A 328 17.49 28.53 1.94
CA LYS A 328 18.73 29.30 1.83
C LYS A 328 19.97 28.47 2.14
N LYS A 329 19.89 27.64 3.19
CA LYS A 329 20.98 26.76 3.63
C LYS A 329 21.24 25.60 2.67
N TYR A 330 20.20 24.90 2.23
CA TYR A 330 20.31 23.61 1.53
C TYR A 330 20.19 23.73 0.00
N ALA A 331 19.47 24.74 -0.50
CA ALA A 331 19.31 24.99 -1.94
C ALA A 331 20.10 26.22 -2.43
N GLY A 332 20.62 27.06 -1.53
CA GLY A 332 21.37 28.27 -1.88
C GLY A 332 20.50 29.41 -2.42
N VAL A 333 19.18 29.31 -2.29
CA VAL A 333 18.23 30.29 -2.81
C VAL A 333 17.76 31.23 -1.69
N ASP A 334 17.89 32.53 -1.89
CA ASP A 334 17.50 33.56 -0.92
C ASP A 334 16.15 34.20 -1.30
N PHE A 335 15.05 33.60 -0.81
CA PHE A 335 13.70 34.09 -1.10
C PHE A 335 13.39 35.48 -0.53
N ASP A 336 14.23 36.03 0.36
CA ASP A 336 14.11 37.43 0.77
C ASP A 336 14.43 38.41 -0.37
N ARG A 337 15.21 37.97 -1.37
CA ARG A 337 15.58 38.76 -2.55
C ARG A 337 14.58 38.62 -3.70
N ILE A 338 13.72 37.61 -3.67
CA ILE A 338 12.73 37.34 -4.72
C ILE A 338 11.50 38.21 -4.44
N LYS A 339 11.21 39.16 -5.35
CA LYS A 339 10.11 40.13 -5.19
C LYS A 339 8.96 39.91 -6.17
N THR A 340 9.17 39.11 -7.21
CA THR A 340 8.15 38.82 -8.23
C THR A 340 8.03 37.33 -8.46
N VAL A 341 6.84 36.89 -8.90
CA VAL A 341 6.60 35.49 -9.27
C VAL A 341 7.49 35.07 -10.44
N GLN A 342 7.77 35.98 -11.38
CA GLN A 342 8.66 35.71 -12.51
C GLN A 342 10.10 35.44 -12.07
N ASP A 343 10.60 36.10 -11.02
CA ASP A 343 11.92 35.80 -10.48
C ASP A 343 11.95 34.45 -9.73
N ALA A 344 10.84 34.09 -9.08
CA ALA A 344 10.66 32.76 -8.49
C ALA A 344 10.61 31.67 -9.58
N HIS A 345 9.96 31.93 -10.72
CA HIS A 345 9.90 31.01 -11.85
C HIS A 345 11.28 30.75 -12.46
N LYS A 346 12.10 31.79 -12.64
CA LYS A 346 13.49 31.65 -13.09
C LYS A 346 14.30 30.77 -12.14
N THR A 347 14.14 30.98 -10.83
CA THR A 347 14.78 30.14 -9.81
C THR A 347 14.38 28.67 -9.97
N LEU A 348 13.10 28.39 -10.18
CA LEU A 348 12.60 27.03 -10.44
C LEU A 348 13.20 26.44 -11.74
N ASP A 349 13.34 27.25 -12.80
CA ASP A 349 13.96 26.82 -14.06
C ASP A 349 15.43 26.44 -13.86
N GLU A 350 16.19 27.28 -13.15
CA GLU A 350 17.61 27.03 -12.82
C GLU A 350 17.80 25.76 -11.98
N LEU A 351 16.84 25.45 -11.11
CA LEU A 351 16.85 24.23 -10.29
C LEU A 351 16.35 22.97 -11.01
N GLY A 352 15.87 23.11 -12.26
CA GLY A 352 15.41 22.03 -13.11
C GLY A 352 13.98 21.55 -12.83
N TYR A 353 13.13 22.37 -12.23
CA TYR A 353 11.73 22.03 -11.94
C TYR A 353 10.94 21.76 -13.22
N GLN A 354 10.27 20.60 -13.30
CA GLN A 354 9.55 20.11 -14.48
C GLN A 354 8.02 20.21 -14.37
N GLY A 355 7.50 20.69 -13.23
CA GLY A 355 6.06 20.78 -13.00
C GLY A 355 5.43 22.05 -13.56
N THR A 356 4.11 22.17 -13.42
CA THR A 356 3.39 23.41 -13.72
C THR A 356 3.90 24.52 -12.81
N LYS A 357 4.23 25.67 -13.39
CA LYS A 357 4.72 26.83 -12.63
C LYS A 357 3.62 27.35 -11.71
N PRO A 358 3.88 27.51 -10.40
CA PRO A 358 2.89 28.02 -9.47
C PRO A 358 2.51 29.49 -9.72
N ASP A 359 1.38 29.90 -9.17
CA ASP A 359 0.80 31.23 -9.39
C ASP A 359 1.40 32.27 -8.42
N THR A 360 2.04 31.83 -7.33
CA THR A 360 2.53 32.70 -6.23
C THR A 360 3.99 32.43 -5.84
N ILE A 361 4.63 33.40 -5.17
CA ILE A 361 6.01 33.26 -4.64
C ILE A 361 6.03 32.18 -3.53
N GLY A 362 5.02 32.14 -2.67
CA GLY A 362 4.91 31.16 -1.59
C GLY A 362 4.80 29.73 -2.12
N GLU A 363 3.99 29.48 -3.14
CA GLU A 363 3.94 28.16 -3.78
C GLU A 363 5.27 27.81 -4.47
N CYS A 364 5.95 28.76 -5.12
CA CYS A 364 7.28 28.50 -5.67
C CYS A 364 8.30 28.13 -4.57
N MET A 365 8.20 28.75 -3.38
CA MET A 365 9.03 28.42 -2.23
C MET A 365 8.82 26.97 -1.77
N LYS A 366 7.56 26.51 -1.70
CA LYS A 366 7.22 25.11 -1.43
C LYS A 366 7.87 24.16 -2.43
N GLU A 367 7.72 24.43 -3.72
CA GLU A 367 8.30 23.58 -4.77
C GLU A 367 9.84 23.49 -4.67
N VAL A 368 10.52 24.60 -4.33
CA VAL A 368 11.98 24.57 -4.08
C VAL A 368 12.32 23.74 -2.84
N PHE A 369 11.54 23.86 -1.76
CA PHE A 369 11.74 23.08 -0.55
C PHE A 369 11.61 21.58 -0.81
N GLU A 370 10.54 21.14 -1.46
CA GLU A 370 10.31 19.72 -1.79
C GLU A 370 11.39 19.19 -2.75
N LEU A 371 11.76 19.97 -3.77
CA LEU A 371 12.74 19.57 -4.77
C LEU A 371 14.16 19.44 -4.20
N LYS A 372 14.57 20.33 -3.29
CA LYS A 372 15.99 20.47 -2.89
C LYS A 372 16.27 20.26 -1.41
N VAL A 373 15.28 20.38 -0.52
CA VAL A 373 15.54 20.43 0.93
C VAL A 373 15.05 19.18 1.66
N GLU A 374 13.80 18.76 1.42
CA GLU A 374 13.12 17.70 2.20
C GLU A 374 13.98 16.45 2.42
N HIS A 375 14.49 15.85 1.35
CA HIS A 375 15.27 14.62 1.38
C HIS A 375 16.61 14.73 2.15
N GLN A 376 17.07 15.94 2.46
CA GLN A 376 18.29 16.19 3.25
C GLN A 376 18.02 16.22 4.76
N LEU A 377 16.76 16.28 5.20
CA LEU A 377 16.37 16.40 6.61
C LEU A 377 16.32 15.02 7.29
N ILE A 378 17.50 14.47 7.59
CA ILE A 378 17.65 13.11 8.14
C ILE A 378 17.32 13.03 9.64
N GLN A 379 17.97 13.85 10.46
CA GLN A 379 17.67 13.92 11.90
C GLN A 379 16.33 14.65 12.13
N PRO A 380 15.65 14.42 13.28
CA PRO A 380 14.38 15.06 13.56
C PRO A 380 14.48 16.58 13.45
N THR A 381 13.74 17.13 12.50
CA THR A 381 13.77 18.55 12.15
C THR A 381 12.36 19.08 12.03
N ILE A 382 12.06 20.09 12.83
CA ILE A 382 10.84 20.89 12.74
C ILE A 382 11.12 22.04 11.79
N VAL A 383 10.42 22.04 10.66
CA VAL A 383 10.43 23.14 9.69
C VAL A 383 9.21 24.00 9.95
N TYR A 384 9.38 25.29 10.22
CA TYR A 384 8.27 26.20 10.56
C TYR A 384 8.27 27.45 9.68
N GLY A 385 7.24 28.29 9.80
CA GLY A 385 7.14 29.53 9.03
C GLY A 385 6.88 29.26 7.56
N HIS A 386 5.83 28.49 7.28
CA HIS A 386 5.39 28.20 5.91
C HIS A 386 4.76 29.45 5.27
N PRO A 387 4.82 29.61 3.93
CA PRO A 387 4.13 30.68 3.24
C PRO A 387 2.62 30.68 3.48
N VAL A 388 2.03 31.87 3.53
CA VAL A 388 0.58 32.03 3.76
C VAL A 388 -0.27 31.43 2.63
N GLU A 389 0.23 31.47 1.40
CA GLU A 389 -0.48 31.00 0.20
C GLU A 389 -0.77 29.49 0.22
N ILE A 390 0.06 28.71 0.91
CA ILE A 390 -0.09 27.25 1.03
C ILE A 390 -0.73 26.83 2.36
N SER A 391 -1.13 27.78 3.22
CA SER A 391 -1.51 27.51 4.61
C SER A 391 -2.84 28.18 4.98
N PRO A 392 -3.95 27.78 4.34
CA PRO A 392 -5.24 28.47 4.40
C PRO A 392 -5.92 28.44 5.77
N LEU A 393 -5.57 27.49 6.64
CA LEU A 393 -6.17 27.35 7.97
C LEU A 393 -5.26 27.87 9.10
N ALA A 394 -4.05 28.30 8.77
CA ALA A 394 -3.06 28.75 9.75
C ALA A 394 -3.08 30.28 9.95
N LYS A 395 -2.84 30.71 11.19
CA LYS A 395 -2.63 32.12 11.54
C LYS A 395 -1.34 32.67 10.96
N ARG A 396 -1.36 33.92 10.50
CA ARG A 396 -0.15 34.65 10.08
C ARG A 396 0.77 34.86 11.27
N MET A 397 2.08 34.81 11.03
CA MET A 397 3.06 35.23 12.02
C MET A 397 2.96 36.74 12.22
N THR A 398 3.12 37.18 13.47
CA THR A 398 3.10 38.62 13.81
C THR A 398 4.37 39.35 13.35
N THR A 399 5.49 38.64 13.25
CA THR A 399 6.81 39.19 12.88
C THR A 399 6.96 39.39 11.37
N ASP A 400 6.44 38.48 10.56
CA ASP A 400 6.45 38.57 9.09
C ASP A 400 5.17 37.93 8.52
N PRO A 401 4.21 38.72 8.04
CA PRO A 401 2.90 38.25 7.59
C PRO A 401 2.94 37.52 6.24
N ARG A 402 4.11 37.40 5.59
CA ARG A 402 4.34 36.48 4.46
C ARG A 402 4.22 35.01 4.89
N PHE A 403 4.45 34.74 6.17
CA PHE A 403 4.49 33.39 6.73
C PHE A 403 3.39 33.18 7.77
N VAL A 404 3.13 31.92 8.07
CA VAL A 404 2.15 31.48 9.08
C VAL A 404 2.80 30.71 10.22
N GLU A 405 2.12 30.68 11.35
CA GLU A 405 2.41 29.86 12.52
C GLU A 405 2.07 28.38 12.24
N ARG A 406 2.74 27.79 11.24
CA ARG A 406 2.63 26.40 10.80
C ARG A 406 4.00 25.74 10.85
N PHE A 407 4.04 24.48 11.26
CA PHE A 407 5.23 23.64 11.18
C PHE A 407 4.93 22.22 10.72
N GLU A 408 5.91 21.66 10.01
CA GLU A 408 5.96 20.28 9.59
C GLU A 408 7.16 19.60 10.26
N VAL A 409 7.07 18.29 10.45
CA VAL A 409 8.12 17.49 11.08
C VAL A 409 8.72 16.57 10.04
N PHE A 410 10.02 16.65 9.85
CA PHE A 410 10.77 15.80 8.93
C PHE A 410 11.71 14.88 9.70
N ILE A 411 11.62 13.58 9.42
CA ILE A 411 12.48 12.54 9.99
C ILE A 411 12.84 11.55 8.89
N GLY A 412 14.13 11.30 8.66
CA GLY A 412 14.59 10.42 7.59
C GLY A 412 14.30 10.94 6.19
N GLY A 413 14.18 12.27 6.03
CA GLY A 413 13.84 12.91 4.75
C GLY A 413 12.39 12.72 4.32
N VAL A 414 11.48 12.44 5.26
CA VAL A 414 10.04 12.26 5.01
C VAL A 414 9.23 13.06 6.02
N GLU A 415 8.16 13.70 5.56
CA GLU A 415 7.16 14.38 6.38
C GLU A 415 6.38 13.40 7.29
N GLN A 416 6.36 13.69 8.59
CA GLN A 416 5.77 12.87 9.65
C GLN A 416 4.52 13.49 10.28
N GLY A 417 4.18 14.72 9.91
CA GLY A 417 3.02 15.43 10.39
C GLY A 417 3.11 16.93 10.15
N ASP A 418 1.94 17.55 10.01
CA ASP A 418 1.73 18.98 9.76
C ASP A 418 0.81 19.56 10.83
N ASN A 419 1.09 20.80 11.28
CA ASN A 419 0.51 21.37 12.49
C ASN A 419 0.55 22.91 12.44
N TRP A 420 -0.39 23.59 13.10
CA TRP A 420 -0.41 25.07 13.11
C TRP A 420 -1.18 25.69 14.28
N SER A 421 -1.01 27.01 14.45
CA SER A 421 -1.94 27.85 15.21
C SER A 421 -3.18 28.10 14.35
N GLU A 422 -4.34 27.78 14.88
CA GLU A 422 -5.60 27.78 14.15
C GLU A 422 -6.10 29.18 13.84
N LEU A 423 -6.44 29.42 12.57
CA LEU A 423 -7.16 30.62 12.15
C LEU A 423 -8.54 30.63 12.81
N ASN A 424 -8.75 31.59 13.71
CA ASN A 424 -10.00 31.79 14.43
C ASN A 424 -10.70 33.11 14.09
N ASN A 425 -10.23 33.83 13.05
CA ASN A 425 -10.89 35.01 12.52
C ASN A 425 -11.90 34.58 11.44
N PRO A 426 -13.22 34.64 11.71
CA PRO A 426 -14.24 34.13 10.77
C PRO A 426 -14.28 34.93 9.46
N VAL A 427 -13.97 36.24 9.49
CA VAL A 427 -13.97 37.09 8.30
C VAL A 427 -12.84 36.69 7.34
N GLU A 428 -11.64 36.47 7.88
CA GLU A 428 -10.50 36.01 7.08
C GLU A 428 -10.71 34.57 6.59
N LEU A 429 -11.25 33.70 7.45
CA LEU A 429 -11.56 32.32 7.09
C LEU A 429 -12.57 32.24 5.93
N PHE A 430 -13.61 33.08 5.95
CA PHE A 430 -14.60 33.17 4.87
C PHE A 430 -13.96 33.57 3.54
N GLU A 431 -13.11 34.61 3.51
CA GLU A 431 -12.45 35.02 2.26
C GLU A 431 -11.52 33.91 1.73
N ARG A 432 -10.78 33.21 2.61
CA ARG A 432 -9.94 32.07 2.20
C ARG A 432 -10.76 30.92 1.61
N PHE A 433 -11.89 30.56 2.24
CA PHE A 433 -12.79 29.52 1.71
C PHE A 433 -13.44 29.91 0.39
N LYS A 434 -13.76 31.19 0.22
CA LYS A 434 -14.31 31.74 -1.02
C LYS A 434 -13.30 31.67 -2.15
N GLU A 435 -12.04 32.05 -1.90
CA GLU A 435 -10.95 31.91 -2.88
C GLU A 435 -10.76 30.45 -3.32
N GLN A 436 -10.76 29.51 -2.37
CA GLN A 436 -10.66 28.07 -2.67
C GLN A 436 -11.87 27.53 -3.44
N SER A 437 -13.09 27.96 -3.08
CA SER A 437 -14.31 27.55 -3.77
C SER A 437 -14.36 28.10 -5.21
N LEU A 438 -13.87 29.32 -5.43
CA LEU A 438 -13.77 29.91 -6.76
C LEU A 438 -12.69 29.22 -7.60
N SER A 439 -11.51 28.97 -7.03
CA SER A 439 -10.43 28.26 -7.74
C SER A 439 -10.86 26.83 -8.10
N LYS A 440 -11.63 26.15 -7.25
CA LYS A 440 -12.27 24.86 -7.55
C LYS A 440 -13.13 24.90 -8.81
N LYS A 441 -14.01 25.91 -8.91
CA LYS A 441 -14.88 26.09 -10.09
C LYS A 441 -14.08 26.36 -11.35
N MET A 442 -12.97 27.10 -11.24
CA MET A 442 -12.13 27.42 -12.40
C MET A 442 -11.23 26.26 -12.83
N LYS A 443 -10.71 25.48 -11.87
CA LYS A 443 -9.74 24.40 -12.11
C LYS A 443 -10.38 23.00 -12.17
N GLU A 444 -11.71 22.89 -12.04
CA GLU A 444 -12.45 21.61 -11.94
C GLU A 444 -11.80 20.62 -10.96
N SER A 445 -11.31 21.13 -9.83
CA SER A 445 -10.52 20.34 -8.88
C SER A 445 -11.41 19.57 -7.91
N ASP A 446 -11.39 18.24 -7.99
CA ASP A 446 -12.12 17.35 -7.08
C ASP A 446 -11.56 17.35 -5.63
N SER A 447 -10.38 17.94 -5.39
CA SER A 447 -9.69 17.93 -4.08
C SER A 447 -9.81 19.24 -3.28
N ALA A 448 -10.31 20.31 -3.89
CA ALA A 448 -10.41 21.60 -3.21
C ALA A 448 -11.52 21.63 -2.14
N HIS A 449 -11.22 22.26 -1.00
CA HIS A 449 -12.13 22.42 0.13
C HIS A 449 -13.45 23.10 -0.29
N PRO A 450 -14.62 22.53 0.03
CA PRO A 450 -15.91 23.16 -0.26
C PRO A 450 -16.21 24.30 0.72
N MET A 451 -17.18 25.15 0.39
CA MET A 451 -17.65 26.18 1.32
C MET A 451 -18.51 25.54 2.43
N ASP A 452 -18.02 25.51 3.66
CA ASP A 452 -18.77 25.07 4.85
C ASP A 452 -19.29 26.29 5.62
N ILE A 453 -20.50 26.74 5.28
CA ILE A 453 -21.12 27.92 5.93
C ILE A 453 -21.45 27.66 7.40
N GLU A 454 -21.86 26.43 7.76
CA GLU A 454 -22.16 26.07 9.14
C GLU A 454 -20.90 26.16 10.01
N PHE A 455 -19.75 25.78 9.46
CA PHE A 455 -18.47 25.97 10.14
C PHE A 455 -18.11 27.45 10.29
N ILE A 456 -18.26 28.28 9.24
CA ILE A 456 -18.02 29.73 9.35
C ILE A 456 -18.90 30.34 10.45
N GLU A 457 -20.20 30.04 10.44
CA GLU A 457 -21.13 30.50 11.48
C GLU A 457 -20.68 30.04 12.88
N THR A 458 -20.21 28.79 13.02
CA THR A 458 -19.65 28.33 14.29
C THR A 458 -18.47 29.20 14.74
N MET A 459 -17.58 29.58 13.82
CA MET A 459 -16.43 30.44 14.14
C MET A 459 -16.85 31.87 14.52
N GLU A 460 -18.00 32.35 14.05
CA GLU A 460 -18.58 33.66 14.42
C GLU A 460 -19.06 33.71 15.88
N TYR A 461 -19.44 32.57 16.47
CA TYR A 461 -19.71 32.46 17.92
C TYR A 461 -18.44 32.58 18.78
N GLY A 462 -17.26 32.56 18.16
CA GLY A 462 -15.97 32.85 18.78
C GLY A 462 -15.25 31.58 19.25
N MET A 463 -14.25 31.15 18.47
CA MET A 463 -13.30 30.13 18.89
C MET A 463 -12.09 30.79 19.59
N PRO A 464 -11.65 30.32 20.78
CA PRO A 464 -10.44 30.84 21.43
C PRO A 464 -9.18 30.61 20.57
N PRO A 465 -8.07 31.32 20.85
CA PRO A 465 -6.78 30.98 20.27
C PRO A 465 -6.49 29.49 20.49
N THR A 466 -6.17 28.76 19.43
CA THR A 466 -6.08 27.29 19.47
C THR A 466 -4.91 26.84 18.59
N THR A 467 -4.34 25.68 18.90
CA THR A 467 -3.39 25.00 18.02
C THR A 467 -3.80 23.55 17.82
N GLY A 468 -3.68 23.06 16.58
CA GLY A 468 -3.98 21.69 16.18
C GLY A 468 -2.71 20.89 15.90
N LEU A 469 -2.77 19.59 16.21
CA LEU A 469 -1.70 18.63 15.93
C LEU A 469 -2.24 17.46 15.12
N GLY A 470 -1.58 17.03 14.03
CA GLY A 470 -2.13 16.08 13.06
C GLY A 470 -1.18 15.00 12.51
N PRO A 471 -0.40 14.23 13.30
CA PRO A 471 0.48 13.22 12.72
C PRO A 471 -0.29 11.99 12.22
N GLY A 472 0.13 11.48 11.06
CA GLY A 472 -0.33 10.19 10.53
C GLY A 472 0.22 9.03 11.39
N ILE A 473 -0.68 8.19 11.90
CA ILE A 473 -0.34 7.12 12.83
C ILE A 473 0.50 6.03 12.16
N GLU A 474 0.19 5.66 10.92
CA GLU A 474 0.92 4.62 10.23
C GLU A 474 2.35 5.05 9.92
N ARG A 475 2.58 6.30 9.47
CA ARG A 475 3.95 6.83 9.27
C ARG A 475 4.72 6.88 10.59
N PHE A 476 4.05 7.30 11.67
CA PHE A 476 4.61 7.25 13.02
C PHE A 476 5.03 5.82 13.40
N GLN A 477 4.18 4.82 13.16
CA GLN A 477 4.50 3.41 13.41
C GLN A 477 5.62 2.89 12.50
N MET A 478 5.68 3.31 11.23
CA MET A 478 6.74 2.94 10.30
C MET A 478 8.12 3.33 10.84
N LEU A 479 8.26 4.56 11.35
CA LEU A 479 9.49 5.02 12.01
C LEU A 479 9.90 4.11 13.17
N PHE A 480 8.99 3.86 14.13
CA PHE A 480 9.32 3.08 15.33
C PHE A 480 9.57 1.60 15.04
N THR A 481 8.97 1.06 13.98
CA THR A 481 9.13 -0.33 13.55
C THR A 481 10.20 -0.52 12.48
N GLU A 482 10.89 0.55 12.08
CA GLU A 482 11.91 0.55 11.02
C GLU A 482 11.37 -0.05 9.71
N SER A 483 10.13 0.28 9.39
CA SER A 483 9.42 -0.22 8.20
C SER A 483 9.54 0.78 7.06
N GLU A 484 9.85 0.26 5.87
CA GLU A 484 9.99 1.10 4.67
C GLU A 484 8.67 1.31 3.94
N TYR A 485 7.73 0.38 4.06
CA TYR A 485 6.41 0.43 3.40
C TYR A 485 5.31 0.52 4.45
N ILE A 486 4.30 1.37 4.19
CA ILE A 486 3.13 1.54 5.06
C ILE A 486 2.35 0.23 5.25
N ASP A 487 2.36 -0.63 4.22
CA ASP A 487 1.74 -1.96 4.26
C ASP A 487 2.35 -2.90 5.32
N ASP A 488 3.55 -2.61 5.82
CA ASP A 488 4.19 -3.45 6.85
C ASP A 488 3.67 -3.15 8.26
N VAL A 489 2.98 -2.02 8.45
CA VAL A 489 2.32 -1.65 9.72
C VAL A 489 0.79 -1.77 9.65
N ILE A 490 0.22 -1.88 8.44
CA ILE A 490 -1.20 -2.18 8.23
C ILE A 490 -1.40 -3.69 8.11
N PHE A 491 -2.26 -4.26 8.95
CA PHE A 491 -2.49 -5.71 8.96
C PHE A 491 -3.08 -6.19 7.62
N PHE A 492 -4.07 -5.45 7.12
CA PHE A 492 -4.73 -5.69 5.84
C PHE A 492 -4.74 -4.39 5.01
N PRO A 493 -3.66 -4.08 4.27
CA PRO A 493 -3.62 -2.88 3.43
C PRO A 493 -4.68 -2.96 2.33
N LEU A 494 -5.10 -1.80 1.82
CA LEU A 494 -6.07 -1.76 0.73
C LEU A 494 -5.39 -2.30 -0.53
N MET A 495 -5.94 -3.37 -1.08
CA MET A 495 -5.44 -3.97 -2.31
C MET A 495 -6.48 -3.82 -3.41
N LYS A 496 -6.02 -3.77 -4.66
CA LYS A 496 -6.92 -3.90 -5.82
C LYS A 496 -7.79 -5.15 -5.63
N PRO A 497 -9.11 -5.09 -5.90
CA PRO A 497 -9.95 -6.29 -5.84
C PRO A 497 -9.37 -7.42 -6.70
N ALA A 498 -9.21 -8.60 -6.11
CA ALA A 498 -8.75 -9.79 -6.84
C ALA A 498 -9.96 -10.48 -7.47
N PRO A 499 -9.89 -10.89 -8.75
CA PRO A 499 -10.96 -11.67 -9.35
C PRO A 499 -11.04 -13.05 -8.70
N VAL A 500 -12.23 -13.65 -8.77
CA VAL A 500 -12.42 -15.05 -8.38
C VAL A 500 -11.53 -15.93 -9.26
N THR A 501 -10.59 -16.63 -8.63
CA THR A 501 -9.65 -17.52 -9.33
C THR A 501 -10.33 -18.79 -9.81
N ARG A 502 -9.81 -19.39 -10.88
CA ARG A 502 -10.28 -20.69 -11.38
C ARG A 502 -10.24 -21.79 -10.31
N LEU A 503 -9.21 -21.81 -9.46
CA LEU A 503 -9.12 -22.75 -8.35
C LEU A 503 -10.27 -22.57 -7.34
N GLN A 504 -10.68 -21.33 -7.04
CA GLN A 504 -11.81 -21.09 -6.14
C GLN A 504 -13.12 -21.57 -6.77
N LYS A 505 -13.31 -21.35 -8.08
CA LYS A 505 -14.47 -21.86 -8.83
C LYS A 505 -14.57 -23.38 -8.78
N GLU A 506 -13.45 -24.07 -9.04
CA GLU A 506 -13.39 -25.53 -8.97
C GLU A 506 -13.64 -26.07 -7.55
N ILE A 507 -13.25 -25.33 -6.50
CA ILE A 507 -13.44 -25.76 -5.11
C ILE A 507 -14.85 -25.46 -4.57
N TYR A 508 -15.43 -24.32 -4.90
CA TYR A 508 -16.68 -23.82 -4.29
C TYR A 508 -17.88 -23.81 -5.24
N GLY A 509 -17.68 -24.09 -6.53
CA GLY A 509 -18.70 -23.98 -7.58
C GLY A 509 -18.79 -22.57 -8.16
N GLU A 510 -19.01 -22.48 -9.48
CA GLU A 510 -19.13 -21.19 -10.17
C GLU A 510 -20.37 -20.42 -9.73
N GLU A 511 -21.51 -21.10 -9.59
CA GLU A 511 -22.79 -20.48 -9.19
C GLU A 511 -22.70 -19.80 -7.82
N ALA A 512 -22.00 -20.43 -6.87
CA ALA A 512 -21.81 -19.88 -5.53
C ALA A 512 -20.94 -18.62 -5.51
N LEU A 513 -20.19 -18.35 -6.57
CA LEU A 513 -19.23 -17.23 -6.67
C LEU A 513 -19.67 -16.13 -7.64
N GLU A 514 -20.79 -16.29 -8.35
CA GLU A 514 -21.29 -15.31 -9.34
C GLU A 514 -21.59 -13.94 -8.69
N GLY A 515 -22.17 -13.94 -7.48
CA GLY A 515 -22.42 -12.71 -6.72
C GLY A 515 -21.13 -11.96 -6.34
N ASN A 516 -20.05 -12.70 -6.07
CA ASN A 516 -18.76 -12.11 -5.75
C ASN A 516 -18.13 -11.43 -6.97
N GLU A 517 -18.30 -11.99 -8.17
CA GLU A 517 -17.83 -11.35 -9.40
C GLU A 517 -18.57 -10.05 -9.72
N LYS A 518 -19.86 -9.96 -9.36
CA LYS A 518 -20.66 -8.74 -9.52
C LYS A 518 -20.23 -7.63 -8.55
N LEU A 519 -19.85 -7.99 -7.32
CA LEU A 519 -19.46 -7.03 -6.27
C LEU A 519 -17.97 -6.65 -6.31
N LEU A 520 -17.07 -7.60 -6.63
CA LEU A 520 -15.63 -7.35 -6.78
C LEU A 520 -15.28 -6.80 -8.18
N GLY A 521 -16.28 -6.75 -9.07
CA GLY A 521 -16.23 -6.14 -10.38
C GLY A 521 -15.54 -6.99 -11.44
N LYS A 522 -16.34 -7.56 -12.36
CA LYS A 522 -16.18 -7.09 -13.75
C LYS A 522 -16.46 -5.59 -13.70
N GLY A 523 -15.45 -4.76 -13.93
CA GLY A 523 -15.52 -3.31 -13.72
C GLY A 523 -16.89 -2.74 -14.10
N SER A 524 -17.62 -2.25 -13.10
CA SER A 524 -18.91 -1.56 -13.24
C SER A 524 -18.74 -0.12 -13.74
N GLY A 525 -17.62 0.19 -14.37
CA GLY A 525 -17.62 1.26 -15.35
C GLY A 525 -18.48 0.78 -16.51
N LYS A 526 -19.55 1.51 -16.84
CA LYS A 526 -19.91 1.63 -18.26
C LYS A 526 -18.58 1.86 -18.98
N LYS A 527 -18.08 0.87 -19.73
CA LYS A 527 -17.04 1.14 -20.72
C LYS A 527 -17.68 2.21 -21.59
N LYS A 528 -17.26 3.46 -21.45
CA LYS A 528 -17.38 4.39 -22.56
C LYS A 528 -16.65 3.64 -23.68
N ASP A 529 -17.37 3.27 -24.73
CA ASP A 529 -16.71 2.95 -25.99
C ASP A 529 -15.86 4.17 -26.30
N ILE A 530 -14.55 4.05 -26.08
CA ILE A 530 -13.60 5.07 -26.48
C ILE A 530 -13.50 4.87 -27.99
N GLU A 531 -14.12 5.77 -28.74
CA GLU A 531 -13.96 5.83 -30.19
C GLU A 531 -12.47 6.07 -30.47
N GLN A 532 -11.81 5.13 -31.14
CA GLN A 532 -10.39 5.25 -31.46
C GLN A 532 -10.21 6.41 -32.44
N ASP A 533 -9.30 7.34 -32.12
CA ASP A 533 -8.92 8.41 -33.03
C ASP A 533 -7.94 7.88 -34.09
N MET A 534 -8.53 7.42 -35.20
CA MET A 534 -7.83 6.82 -36.33
C MET A 534 -7.09 7.85 -37.20
N SER A 535 -7.16 9.15 -36.87
CA SER A 535 -6.46 10.22 -37.59
C SER A 535 -4.96 10.30 -37.24
N LYS A 536 -4.54 9.67 -36.13
CA LYS A 536 -3.14 9.67 -35.67
C LYS A 536 -2.42 8.42 -36.22
N LYS A 537 -1.28 8.63 -36.87
CA LYS A 537 -0.45 7.58 -37.50
C LYS A 537 0.92 7.50 -36.83
N MET A 538 1.46 6.29 -36.63
CA MET A 538 2.66 6.07 -35.81
C MET A 538 3.77 5.26 -36.53
N VAL A 539 5.03 5.56 -36.22
CA VAL A 539 6.23 4.78 -36.59
C VAL A 539 6.93 4.32 -35.31
N VAL A 540 7.37 3.05 -35.26
CA VAL A 540 8.09 2.47 -34.09
C VAL A 540 9.41 1.87 -34.56
N VAL A 541 10.50 2.20 -33.85
CA VAL A 541 11.85 1.72 -34.15
C VAL A 541 12.38 0.82 -33.05
N LEU A 542 12.94 -0.32 -33.41
CA LEU A 542 13.51 -1.31 -32.47
C LEU A 542 14.88 -1.80 -32.96
N ASN A 543 15.73 -2.25 -32.02
CA ASN A 543 17.12 -2.67 -32.25
C ASN A 543 17.22 -3.91 -33.16
N ASN A 544 18.14 -3.91 -34.14
CA ASN A 544 18.32 -4.97 -35.13
C ASN A 544 18.99 -6.27 -34.62
N SER A 545 19.46 -6.29 -33.37
CA SER A 545 20.11 -7.46 -32.76
C SER A 545 19.12 -8.45 -32.11
N LEU A 546 17.82 -8.30 -32.37
CA LEU A 546 16.77 -9.16 -31.82
C LEU A 546 16.62 -10.46 -32.63
N GLU A 547 16.58 -11.60 -31.92
CA GLU A 547 16.22 -12.89 -32.52
C GLU A 547 14.76 -12.87 -33.04
N GLY A 548 14.49 -13.58 -34.14
CA GLY A 548 13.22 -13.49 -34.89
C GLY A 548 11.95 -13.72 -34.06
N TRP A 549 11.99 -14.57 -33.03
CA TRP A 549 10.82 -14.81 -32.16
C TRP A 549 10.55 -13.64 -31.19
N LYS A 550 11.59 -12.88 -30.80
CA LYS A 550 11.46 -11.66 -29.96
C LYS A 550 10.81 -10.53 -30.76
N ILE A 551 11.06 -10.49 -32.07
CA ILE A 551 10.38 -9.57 -32.99
C ILE A 551 8.87 -9.88 -33.00
N THR A 552 8.49 -11.13 -33.26
CA THR A 552 7.06 -11.55 -33.29
C THR A 552 6.33 -11.28 -31.96
N ASN A 553 7.01 -11.51 -30.83
CA ASN A 553 6.43 -11.30 -29.50
C ASN A 553 6.24 -9.81 -29.16
N THR A 554 7.25 -8.99 -29.47
CA THR A 554 7.17 -7.53 -29.30
C THR A 554 6.05 -6.92 -30.14
N VAL A 555 5.84 -7.47 -31.35
CA VAL A 555 4.77 -7.08 -32.28
C VAL A 555 3.38 -7.43 -31.74
N GLY A 556 3.19 -8.64 -31.20
CA GLY A 556 1.92 -9.04 -30.59
C GLY A 556 1.51 -8.12 -29.42
N HIS A 557 2.48 -7.71 -28.59
CA HIS A 557 2.22 -6.84 -27.45
C HIS A 557 2.00 -5.37 -27.81
N LEU A 558 2.73 -4.85 -28.80
CA LEU A 558 2.48 -3.51 -29.35
C LEU A 558 1.06 -3.41 -29.94
N CYS A 559 0.62 -4.42 -30.70
CA CYS A 559 -0.74 -4.49 -31.23
C CYS A 559 -1.79 -4.51 -30.11
N ALA A 560 -1.57 -5.30 -29.05
CA ALA A 560 -2.49 -5.39 -27.91
C ALA A 560 -2.57 -4.10 -27.07
N TYR A 561 -1.47 -3.36 -26.96
CA TYR A 561 -1.38 -2.09 -26.23
C TYR A 561 -2.05 -0.95 -27.03
N LEU A 562 -1.73 -0.83 -28.32
CA LEU A 562 -2.27 0.20 -29.21
C LEU A 562 -3.77 -0.01 -29.49
N GLY A 563 -4.22 -1.25 -29.64
CA GLY A 563 -5.64 -1.57 -29.81
C GLY A 563 -6.50 -1.28 -28.58
N ASN A 564 -5.89 -1.06 -27.39
CA ASN A 564 -6.65 -0.86 -26.16
C ASN A 564 -6.58 0.54 -25.53
N ASN A 565 -5.52 1.36 -25.65
CA ASN A 565 -5.46 2.64 -24.91
C ASN A 565 -4.47 3.70 -25.46
N ILE A 566 -4.96 4.78 -26.06
CA ILE A 566 -4.24 6.07 -26.14
C ILE A 566 -5.27 7.15 -25.75
N GLU A 567 -5.38 7.61 -24.50
CA GLU A 567 -4.53 8.58 -23.76
C GLU A 567 -4.63 8.31 -22.23
N LYS A 568 -3.81 8.83 -21.30
CA LYS A 568 -2.87 9.95 -21.20
C LYS A 568 -1.96 9.58 -20.01
N ASN A 569 -0.63 9.64 -20.17
CA ASN A 569 0.42 9.32 -19.19
C ASN A 569 0.97 7.89 -19.24
N ARG A 570 2.11 7.78 -19.96
CA ARG A 570 3.14 6.72 -19.96
C ARG A 570 2.89 5.50 -20.85
N PHE A 571 3.66 5.43 -21.95
CA PHE A 571 4.35 4.18 -22.32
C PHE A 571 5.12 3.75 -21.07
N ALA A 572 4.61 2.76 -20.33
CA ALA A 572 5.30 2.30 -19.13
C ALA A 572 6.59 1.57 -19.55
N SER A 573 7.74 2.15 -19.22
CA SER A 573 8.98 1.39 -19.12
C SER A 573 8.84 0.48 -17.88
N VAL A 574 8.28 -0.71 -18.06
CA VAL A 574 8.48 -1.79 -17.07
C VAL A 574 9.88 -2.32 -17.25
N ASP A 575 10.60 -2.68 -16.18
CA ASP A 575 12.00 -3.15 -16.28
C ASP A 575 12.11 -4.54 -16.92
N SER A 576 11.03 -5.32 -16.92
CA SER A 576 10.93 -6.63 -17.55
C SER A 576 9.49 -7.06 -17.79
N PHE A 577 9.27 -7.91 -18.78
CA PHE A 577 8.00 -8.57 -19.07
C PHE A 577 8.03 -10.02 -18.57
N GLU A 578 7.00 -10.41 -17.84
CA GLU A 578 6.87 -11.78 -17.32
C GLU A 578 5.76 -12.52 -18.08
N PHE A 579 6.09 -13.69 -18.63
CA PHE A 579 5.24 -14.43 -19.56
C PHE A 579 4.51 -15.60 -18.89
N ALA A 580 3.48 -16.12 -19.56
CA ALA A 580 2.63 -17.20 -19.06
C ALA A 580 3.36 -18.55 -18.86
N ASP A 581 4.56 -18.69 -19.41
CA ASP A 581 5.48 -19.82 -19.23
C ASP A 581 6.46 -19.60 -18.06
N GLY A 582 6.40 -18.47 -17.37
CA GLY A 582 7.22 -18.14 -16.20
C GLY A 582 8.57 -17.49 -16.54
N ASN A 583 8.84 -17.15 -17.80
CA ASN A 583 10.05 -16.44 -18.18
C ASN A 583 9.93 -14.93 -17.96
N THR A 584 10.95 -14.33 -17.37
CA THR A 584 11.06 -12.87 -17.16
C THR A 584 12.10 -12.31 -18.14
N ILE A 585 11.68 -11.45 -19.06
CA ILE A 585 12.54 -10.83 -20.08
C ILE A 585 12.73 -9.35 -19.74
N PRO A 586 13.96 -8.85 -19.54
CA PRO A 586 14.21 -7.43 -19.37
C PRO A 586 13.62 -6.60 -20.52
N SER A 587 12.98 -5.49 -20.20
CA SER A 587 12.45 -4.57 -21.18
C SER A 587 13.60 -3.84 -21.85
N ASN A 588 13.99 -4.36 -23.01
CA ASN A 588 15.18 -3.88 -23.73
C ASN A 588 14.88 -2.71 -24.68
N SER A 589 13.76 -2.01 -24.51
CA SER A 589 13.46 -0.80 -25.29
C SER A 589 14.18 0.40 -24.66
N GLN A 590 15.40 0.71 -25.12
CA GLN A 590 16.09 1.89 -24.62
C GLN A 590 15.54 3.20 -25.21
N TYR A 591 15.01 3.23 -26.45
CA TYR A 591 14.34 4.43 -27.03
C TYR A 591 13.38 4.03 -28.17
N PRO A 592 12.08 3.79 -27.95
CA PRO A 592 11.13 3.77 -29.05
C PRO A 592 10.94 5.21 -29.55
N VAL A 593 11.46 5.50 -30.74
CA VAL A 593 11.19 6.78 -31.40
C VAL A 593 9.79 6.72 -32.02
N VAL A 594 8.89 7.56 -31.51
CA VAL A 594 7.50 7.66 -31.94
C VAL A 594 7.32 8.93 -32.78
N ALA A 595 6.88 8.78 -34.03
CA ALA A 595 6.38 9.92 -34.82
C ALA A 595 4.89 10.14 -34.49
N LEU A 596 4.52 11.34 -34.04
CA LEU A 596 3.15 11.68 -33.64
C LEU A 596 2.26 12.17 -34.80
N GLY A 597 2.72 12.03 -36.04
CA GLY A 597 1.94 12.32 -37.24
C GLY A 597 2.72 12.08 -38.54
N ALA A 598 2.11 11.37 -39.48
CA ALA A 598 2.59 11.17 -40.85
C ALA A 598 1.37 11.11 -41.79
N THR A 599 1.47 11.69 -42.98
CA THR A 599 0.43 11.54 -44.01
C THR A 599 0.52 10.15 -44.66
N ASP A 600 -0.57 9.67 -45.24
CA ASP A 600 -0.59 8.35 -45.91
C ASP A 600 0.47 8.26 -47.02
N SER A 601 0.74 9.38 -47.71
CA SER A 601 1.80 9.48 -48.72
C SER A 601 3.20 9.35 -48.13
N GLN A 602 3.44 9.91 -46.94
CA GLN A 602 4.73 9.78 -46.24
C GLN A 602 4.95 8.35 -45.75
N LEU A 603 3.91 7.67 -45.26
CA LEU A 603 3.99 6.26 -44.87
C LEU A 603 4.24 5.36 -46.08
N HIS A 604 3.52 5.55 -47.18
CA HIS A 604 3.76 4.80 -48.41
C HIS A 604 5.18 4.99 -48.95
N ASN A 605 5.69 6.22 -48.96
CA ASN A 605 7.06 6.49 -49.41
C ASN A 605 8.11 5.86 -48.49
N LEU A 606 7.90 5.91 -47.17
CA LEU A 606 8.77 5.25 -46.20
C LEU A 606 8.77 3.72 -46.37
N TYR A 607 7.60 3.12 -46.59
CA TYR A 607 7.47 1.70 -46.85
C TYR A 607 8.24 1.26 -48.10
N GLU A 608 8.07 1.95 -49.22
CA GLU A 608 8.78 1.62 -50.47
C GLU A 608 10.30 1.75 -50.30
N ARG A 609 10.78 2.81 -49.64
CA ARG A 609 12.22 3.00 -49.33
C ARG A 609 12.78 1.89 -48.43
N VAL A 610 12.01 1.43 -47.45
CA VAL A 610 12.40 0.35 -46.54
C VAL A 610 12.47 -0.98 -47.29
N LYS A 611 11.52 -1.23 -48.19
CA LYS A 611 11.45 -2.42 -49.04
C LYS A 611 12.60 -2.49 -50.05
N GLU A 612 13.00 -1.35 -50.63
CA GLU A 612 14.14 -1.27 -51.57
C GLU A 612 15.49 -1.59 -50.90
N LYS A 613 15.63 -1.35 -49.60
CA LYS A 613 16.89 -1.62 -48.87
C LYS A 613 17.17 -3.11 -48.61
N GLY A 614 16.17 -4.00 -48.72
CA GLY A 614 16.32 -5.47 -48.67
C GLY A 614 16.72 -6.07 -47.32
N ASP A 615 17.62 -5.43 -46.57
CA ASP A 615 18.23 -5.92 -45.33
C ASP A 615 17.57 -5.34 -44.06
N VAL A 616 16.41 -4.70 -44.21
CA VAL A 616 15.66 -4.06 -43.14
C VAL A 616 14.38 -4.83 -42.84
N ILE A 617 14.27 -5.35 -41.62
CA ILE A 617 13.05 -5.99 -41.15
C ILE A 617 12.01 -4.89 -40.89
N HIS A 618 10.81 -5.05 -41.46
CA HIS A 618 9.76 -4.04 -41.34
C HIS A 618 8.38 -4.68 -41.28
N LEU A 619 7.44 -3.94 -40.69
CA LEU A 619 6.05 -4.35 -40.50
C LEU A 619 5.12 -3.20 -40.82
N VAL A 620 4.00 -3.49 -41.46
CA VAL A 620 2.99 -2.51 -41.85
C VAL A 620 1.70 -2.80 -41.09
N TYR A 621 1.12 -1.78 -40.47
CA TYR A 621 -0.17 -1.88 -39.81
C TYR A 621 -1.27 -1.48 -40.79
N THR A 622 -2.24 -2.34 -41.02
CA THR A 622 -3.45 -2.03 -41.79
C THR A 622 -4.68 -2.02 -40.88
N LYS A 623 -5.79 -1.45 -41.37
CA LYS A 623 -7.05 -1.34 -40.61
C LYS A 623 -7.57 -2.68 -40.09
N GLU A 624 -7.46 -3.72 -40.91
CA GLU A 624 -7.97 -5.06 -40.63
C GLU A 624 -7.26 -5.70 -39.43
N MET A 625 -5.99 -5.35 -39.19
CA MET A 625 -5.25 -5.81 -38.00
C MET A 625 -5.80 -5.23 -36.69
N LEU A 626 -6.62 -4.17 -36.75
CA LEU A 626 -7.26 -3.55 -35.59
C LEU A 626 -8.70 -4.05 -35.39
N ASP A 627 -9.38 -4.45 -36.47
CA ASP A 627 -10.80 -4.82 -36.46
C ASP A 627 -11.05 -6.30 -36.07
N PHE A 628 -10.07 -7.21 -36.30
CA PHE A 628 -10.24 -8.64 -36.02
C PHE A 628 -9.53 -9.08 -34.73
N LYS A 629 -10.27 -9.77 -33.84
CA LYS A 629 -9.78 -10.26 -32.53
C LYS A 629 -9.32 -11.72 -32.52
N GLU A 630 -9.67 -12.51 -33.55
CA GLU A 630 -9.26 -13.91 -33.67
C GLU A 630 -8.28 -14.10 -34.83
N ASP A 631 -7.14 -14.77 -34.55
CA ASP A 631 -6.03 -14.97 -35.49
C ASP A 631 -6.45 -15.61 -36.82
N LYS A 632 -7.47 -16.46 -36.78
CA LYS A 632 -7.96 -17.20 -37.95
C LYS A 632 -8.75 -16.32 -38.92
N ASP A 633 -9.44 -15.30 -38.40
CA ASP A 633 -10.20 -14.36 -39.21
C ASP A 633 -9.31 -13.24 -39.74
N LEU A 634 -8.34 -12.81 -38.93
CA LEU A 634 -7.27 -11.91 -39.34
C LEU A 634 -6.46 -12.48 -40.52
N SER A 635 -6.04 -13.74 -40.43
CA SER A 635 -5.25 -14.40 -41.49
C SER A 635 -6.03 -14.51 -42.82
N LYS A 636 -7.34 -14.76 -42.76
CA LYS A 636 -8.21 -14.78 -43.95
C LYS A 636 -8.40 -13.39 -44.56
N ALA A 637 -8.56 -12.36 -43.74
CA ALA A 637 -8.71 -10.98 -44.21
C ALA A 637 -7.42 -10.52 -44.92
N ILE A 638 -6.26 -10.74 -44.31
CA ILE A 638 -4.94 -10.39 -44.88
C ILE A 638 -4.69 -11.13 -46.19
N SER A 639 -5.04 -12.42 -46.30
CA SER A 639 -4.81 -13.22 -47.51
C SER A 639 -5.57 -12.75 -48.76
N LYS A 640 -6.60 -11.90 -48.60
CA LYS A 640 -7.45 -11.39 -49.68
C LYS A 640 -7.11 -9.97 -50.10
N MET A 641 -6.22 -9.28 -49.37
CA MET A 641 -5.84 -7.91 -49.68
C MET A 641 -4.68 -7.86 -50.67
N SER A 642 -4.78 -6.93 -51.61
CA SER A 642 -3.62 -6.38 -52.31
C SER A 642 -3.17 -5.12 -51.53
N MET A 643 -1.88 -4.97 -51.27
CA MET A 643 -1.35 -3.82 -50.52
C MET A 643 -1.49 -2.47 -51.26
N LYS A 644 -1.98 -2.45 -52.51
CA LYS A 644 -2.39 -1.21 -53.20
C LYS A 644 -3.77 -0.71 -52.78
N ASP A 645 -4.58 -1.56 -52.16
CA ASP A 645 -5.98 -1.28 -51.81
C ASP A 645 -6.19 -1.06 -50.31
N GLY A 646 -5.13 -1.15 -49.48
CA GLY A 646 -5.19 -1.01 -48.03
C GLY A 646 -4.67 0.32 -47.50
N GLU A 647 -5.38 0.95 -46.56
CA GLU A 647 -4.89 2.11 -45.82
C GLU A 647 -3.82 1.67 -44.80
N ILE A 648 -2.60 2.21 -44.92
CA ILE A 648 -1.51 2.00 -43.97
C ILE A 648 -1.72 2.93 -42.77
N TYR A 649 -1.80 2.37 -41.57
CA TYR A 649 -1.97 3.11 -40.32
C TYR A 649 -0.66 3.33 -39.55
N GLY A 650 0.39 2.61 -39.91
CA GLY A 650 1.75 2.85 -39.42
C GLY A 650 2.76 1.82 -39.95
N ILE A 651 4.03 2.04 -39.63
CA ILE A 651 5.14 1.16 -40.03
C ILE A 651 6.10 0.96 -38.87
N GLY A 652 6.44 -0.29 -38.55
CA GLY A 652 7.55 -0.64 -37.67
C GLY A 652 8.81 -0.92 -38.48
N ILE A 653 9.96 -0.35 -38.09
CA ILE A 653 11.25 -0.54 -38.79
C ILE A 653 12.30 -1.02 -37.79
N PHE A 654 13.02 -2.07 -38.17
CA PHE A 654 14.07 -2.71 -37.36
C PHE A 654 15.38 -2.67 -38.15
N ALA A 655 16.28 -1.79 -37.75
CA ALA A 655 17.61 -1.62 -38.37
C ALA A 655 18.61 -1.04 -37.35
N ASP A 656 19.89 -0.98 -37.72
CA ASP A 656 20.89 -0.28 -36.92
C ASP A 656 20.60 1.23 -36.84
N VAL A 657 21.17 1.90 -35.85
CA VAL A 657 20.90 3.31 -35.53
C VAL A 657 21.18 4.24 -36.71
N ASP A 658 22.18 3.94 -37.55
CA ASP A 658 22.55 4.79 -38.67
C ASP A 658 21.58 4.61 -39.84
N THR A 659 21.20 3.36 -40.13
CA THR A 659 20.13 3.03 -41.09
C THR A 659 18.79 3.66 -40.69
N ILE A 660 18.45 3.65 -39.40
CA ILE A 660 17.25 4.31 -38.90
C ILE A 660 17.31 5.81 -39.11
N LYS A 661 18.40 6.48 -38.73
CA LYS A 661 18.55 7.93 -38.92
C LYS A 661 18.43 8.33 -40.39
N GLU A 662 18.95 7.52 -41.31
CA GLU A 662 18.83 7.74 -42.75
C GLU A 662 17.38 7.58 -43.25
N LEU A 663 16.66 6.58 -42.76
CA LEU A 663 15.28 6.29 -43.17
C LEU A 663 14.30 7.32 -42.59
N THR A 664 14.48 7.71 -41.33
CA THR A 664 13.52 8.52 -40.56
C THR A 664 13.93 9.99 -40.37
N GLY A 665 15.11 10.41 -40.85
CA GLY A 665 15.66 11.77 -40.62
C GLY A 665 14.84 12.96 -41.17
N LYS A 666 13.76 12.70 -41.92
CA LYS A 666 12.81 13.71 -42.40
C LYS A 666 11.51 13.79 -41.59
N PHE A 667 11.33 12.93 -40.60
CA PHE A 667 10.17 12.92 -39.71
C PHE A 667 10.51 13.65 -38.41
N SER A 668 9.53 14.32 -37.79
CA SER A 668 9.68 14.82 -36.42
C SER A 668 9.62 13.64 -35.46
N LEU A 669 10.72 13.37 -34.78
CA LEU A 669 10.91 12.23 -33.89
C LEU A 669 10.81 12.70 -32.44
N TYR A 670 9.95 12.08 -31.61
CA TYR A 670 10.00 12.27 -30.15
C TYR A 670 11.21 11.49 -29.60
N LYS A 671 12.02 12.11 -28.73
CA LYS A 671 13.21 11.48 -28.13
C LYS A 671 12.85 10.61 -26.94
#